data_AF-A0A094HSJ2-F1
#
_entry.id   AF-A0A094HSJ2-F1
#
_cell.length_a   1.000
_cell.length_b   1.000
_cell.length_c   1.000
_cell.angle_alpha   90.00
_cell.angle_beta   90.00
_cell.angle_gamma   90.00
#
_symmetry.space_group_name_H-M   'P 1'
#
loop_
_entity.id
_entity.type
_entity.pdbx_description
1 polymer ?
#
loop_
_entity_poly.entity_id
_entity_poly.type
_entity_poly.pdbx_seq_one_letter_code
_entity_poly.pdbx_strand_id
1 'polypeptide(L)'
;MNRSTLFDVTGKVVLVTGGAKGIGRMISEGYVANGAKVYISSRDAKACDKACAELNALGPGSAHAIPADFYKLEDCKRLAEEFRKREDHLDILVNNSGSNWGASFDEYPDAAWTRVLTLNLHRVFTITQLLTPSLEAKAGQDSPSRIINIGSVDGLRVPSLETFAYSSSKAGLHHLSRVLANHLGKRHITSNVIACGPFESKMMAQTLKDFGESIKSGIPLGRIGSPEDVAGTCLFLSSRAGSYHQIRGTYIGLLRIAMSLKLASRLGAVASRPFPRTASASVAYARRAQSSRSAEGQQKVQKSSESEGLPLTSATQLQLLTLDLEHGDPQVYDILQKEKHRQKHFINLIPSENFTSQAVLDALGSVMQNKYSEGYPGARYYGGNEFIDQAEVLCQKRALETFGLDPAEWGVNVQPLSGSPANLHAYSAVLNVHDRLMGLDLPHGGHLSHGYQTPTKKISAISKYFETLPYRLNEETGLIDYEKLEELAMLYRPKLIVAGTSAYSRLLDYKRFREIADKAGAYLFSDMAHISGLVAAGVIPSPFPFSDVVTTTTHKSLRGPRGAMIFYRKGVRKVDPKTKKEIMYDLEDKINSSVFPGHQGGPHNHTITALAVALKQAQTPEFKAYQENVLVNAQALAKRLGDPKDKGGLGYTIVSGGTDNHLVLIDLKPQGVDGARVERILELVGVASNKNTVPGDKSALKPGGLRMGTPAMTTRGFTPEDFSRVADIVNRAVTITQRLDKEALAAQTEKGRKNPGSVKAFLEFVGEGDGQTEIVQLRSEVEEWVGTFALPWDSTA
;
A
#
# COMPACT_ATOMS: atom_id res chain seq x y z
N MET A 1 -3.99 26.55 -31.16
CA MET A 1 -4.78 26.57 -29.91
C MET A 1 -4.23 27.70 -29.05
N ASN A 2 -5.02 28.73 -28.76
CA ASN A 2 -4.53 29.86 -27.97
C ASN A 2 -4.54 29.47 -26.48
N ARG A 3 -3.36 29.30 -25.89
CA ARG A 3 -3.21 28.90 -24.48
C ARG A 3 -3.72 29.98 -23.52
N SER A 4 -3.79 31.24 -23.95
CA SER A 4 -4.22 32.36 -23.10
C SER A 4 -5.74 32.41 -22.84
N THR A 5 -6.56 31.75 -23.66
CA THR A 5 -8.03 31.78 -23.54
C THR A 5 -8.61 30.49 -22.97
N LEU A 6 -7.78 29.63 -22.38
CA LEU A 6 -8.17 28.29 -21.95
C LEU A 6 -9.21 28.30 -20.83
N PHE A 7 -9.09 29.27 -19.92
CA PHE A 7 -9.97 29.47 -18.76
C PHE A 7 -11.03 30.56 -18.98
N ASP A 8 -11.15 31.07 -20.21
CA ASP A 8 -12.01 32.19 -20.53
C ASP A 8 -13.50 31.83 -20.41
N VAL A 9 -14.25 32.69 -19.73
CA VAL A 9 -15.71 32.63 -19.56
C VAL A 9 -16.38 33.95 -19.93
N THR A 10 -15.64 34.88 -20.54
CA THR A 10 -16.14 36.19 -20.94
C THR A 10 -17.33 36.02 -21.89
N GLY A 11 -18.42 36.75 -21.60
CA GLY A 11 -19.64 36.72 -22.40
C GLY A 11 -20.54 35.49 -22.22
N LYS A 12 -20.13 34.49 -21.42
CA LYS A 12 -21.00 33.34 -21.13
C LYS A 12 -22.19 33.73 -20.27
N VAL A 13 -23.35 33.14 -20.56
CA VAL A 13 -24.59 33.31 -19.79
C VAL A 13 -24.68 32.22 -18.72
N VAL A 14 -24.71 32.65 -17.45
CA VAL A 14 -24.67 31.79 -16.28
C VAL A 14 -25.92 31.97 -15.44
N LEU A 15 -26.54 30.90 -14.96
CA LEU A 15 -27.60 30.96 -13.95
C LEU A 15 -27.16 30.27 -12.65
N VAL A 16 -27.14 30.99 -11.54
CA VAL A 16 -26.75 30.48 -10.22
C VAL A 16 -27.95 30.46 -9.28
N THR A 17 -28.43 29.27 -8.93
CA THR A 17 -29.47 29.14 -7.89
C THR A 17 -28.86 29.38 -6.52
N GLY A 18 -29.49 30.22 -5.70
CA GLY A 18 -28.94 30.65 -4.41
C GLY A 18 -27.75 31.62 -4.54
N GLY A 19 -27.61 32.31 -5.68
CA GLY A 19 -26.45 33.17 -5.99
C GLY A 19 -26.30 34.44 -5.13
N ALA A 20 -27.26 34.77 -4.27
CA ALA A 20 -27.22 36.02 -3.49
C ALA A 20 -26.39 35.93 -2.19
N LYS A 21 -26.12 34.73 -1.65
CA LYS A 21 -25.48 34.55 -0.33
C LYS A 21 -24.57 33.30 -0.29
N GLY A 22 -23.61 33.28 0.63
CA GLY A 22 -22.76 32.12 0.91
C GLY A 22 -21.97 31.64 -0.32
N ILE A 23 -21.85 30.31 -0.49
CA ILE A 23 -21.12 29.72 -1.63
C ILE A 23 -21.66 30.20 -2.98
N GLY A 24 -22.98 30.35 -3.12
CA GLY A 24 -23.59 30.86 -4.36
C GLY A 24 -23.16 32.29 -4.69
N ARG A 25 -22.95 33.12 -3.67
CA ARG A 25 -22.40 34.47 -3.83
C ARG A 25 -20.95 34.43 -4.30
N MET A 26 -20.10 33.63 -3.66
CA MET A 26 -18.69 33.45 -4.05
C MET A 26 -18.57 32.99 -5.52
N ILE A 27 -19.44 32.07 -5.95
CA ILE A 27 -19.48 31.61 -7.34
C ILE A 27 -19.92 32.75 -8.29
N SER A 28 -20.95 33.51 -7.91
CA SER A 28 -21.47 34.62 -8.72
C SER A 28 -20.42 35.72 -8.88
N GLU A 29 -19.70 36.07 -7.81
CA GLU A 29 -18.57 37.01 -7.84
C GLU A 29 -17.47 36.54 -8.79
N GLY A 30 -17.08 35.26 -8.70
CA GLY A 30 -16.10 34.68 -9.60
C GLY A 30 -16.46 34.80 -11.08
N TYR A 31 -17.71 34.53 -11.45
CA TYR A 31 -18.16 34.66 -12.84
C TYR A 31 -18.21 36.11 -13.32
N VAL A 32 -18.75 37.03 -12.51
CA VAL A 32 -18.85 38.45 -12.91
C VAL A 32 -17.46 39.11 -13.00
N ALA A 33 -16.56 38.80 -12.07
CA ALA A 33 -15.17 39.26 -12.11
C ALA A 33 -14.42 38.78 -13.37
N ASN A 34 -14.86 37.68 -13.99
CA ASN A 34 -14.28 37.11 -15.20
C ASN A 34 -15.15 37.36 -16.46
N GLY A 35 -15.98 38.40 -16.45
CA GLY A 35 -16.64 38.90 -17.67
C GLY A 35 -17.89 38.14 -18.10
N ALA A 36 -18.44 37.24 -17.27
CA ALA A 36 -19.66 36.52 -17.59
C ALA A 36 -20.93 37.34 -17.25
N LYS A 37 -22.04 37.01 -17.93
CA LYS A 37 -23.38 37.53 -17.63
C LYS A 37 -24.10 36.57 -16.70
N VAL A 38 -24.34 36.97 -15.45
CA VAL A 38 -24.80 36.09 -14.38
C VAL A 38 -26.22 36.43 -13.96
N TYR A 39 -27.10 35.45 -14.02
CA TYR A 39 -28.42 35.48 -13.41
C TYR A 39 -28.35 34.83 -12.04
N ILE A 40 -28.77 35.55 -11.00
CA ILE A 40 -28.90 34.99 -9.66
C ILE A 40 -30.38 34.82 -9.30
N SER A 41 -30.70 33.71 -8.66
CA SER A 41 -32.07 33.40 -8.24
C SER A 41 -32.11 32.92 -6.81
N SER A 42 -32.92 33.56 -5.98
CA SER A 42 -33.23 33.13 -4.62
C SER A 42 -34.61 33.65 -4.22
N ARG A 43 -35.18 33.09 -3.14
CA ARG A 43 -36.51 33.49 -2.63
C ARG A 43 -36.59 34.90 -2.06
N ASP A 44 -35.45 35.49 -1.68
CA ASP A 44 -35.38 36.82 -1.06
C ASP A 44 -35.04 37.84 -2.16
N ALA A 45 -36.07 38.45 -2.74
CA ALA A 45 -35.92 39.40 -3.86
C ALA A 45 -35.01 40.58 -3.50
N LYS A 46 -35.19 41.18 -2.31
CA LYS A 46 -34.37 42.30 -1.83
C LYS A 46 -32.89 41.91 -1.72
N ALA A 47 -32.60 40.69 -1.25
CA ALA A 47 -31.23 40.21 -1.22
C ALA A 47 -30.66 39.95 -2.61
N CYS A 48 -31.47 39.48 -3.58
CA CYS A 48 -31.03 39.36 -4.97
C CYS A 48 -30.71 40.74 -5.56
N ASP A 49 -31.57 41.74 -5.37
CA ASP A 49 -31.35 43.09 -5.91
C ASP A 49 -30.09 43.73 -5.34
N LYS A 50 -29.92 43.65 -4.02
CA LYS A 50 -28.69 44.11 -3.35
C LYS A 50 -27.46 43.38 -3.89
N ALA A 51 -27.54 42.05 -4.01
CA ALA A 51 -26.43 41.25 -4.50
C ALA A 51 -26.07 41.61 -5.95
N CYS A 52 -27.05 41.82 -6.83
CA CYS A 52 -26.81 42.26 -8.21
C CYS A 52 -26.15 43.64 -8.26
N ALA A 53 -26.59 44.60 -7.45
CA ALA A 53 -25.97 45.93 -7.41
C ALA A 53 -24.48 45.85 -7.03
N GLU A 54 -24.14 45.04 -6.03
CA GLU A 54 -22.74 44.81 -5.63
C GLU A 54 -21.95 44.04 -6.69
N LEU A 55 -22.53 43.00 -7.31
CA LEU A 55 -21.86 42.22 -8.36
C LEU A 55 -21.55 43.06 -9.59
N ASN A 56 -22.50 43.91 -10.03
CA ASN A 56 -22.30 44.81 -11.16
C ASN A 56 -21.20 45.86 -10.92
N ALA A 57 -20.73 46.03 -9.68
CA ALA A 57 -19.60 46.90 -9.35
C ALA A 57 -18.25 46.15 -9.30
N LEU A 58 -18.21 44.82 -9.39
CA LEU A 58 -17.03 43.99 -9.08
C LEU A 58 -16.17 43.56 -10.27
N GLY A 59 -16.59 43.80 -11.52
CA GLY A 59 -15.81 43.40 -12.69
C GLY A 59 -16.47 43.66 -14.03
N PRO A 60 -15.88 43.17 -15.14
CA PRO A 60 -16.35 43.43 -16.50
C PRO A 60 -17.63 42.67 -16.89
N GLY A 61 -18.11 41.74 -16.06
CA GLY A 61 -19.37 41.02 -16.28
C GLY A 61 -20.59 41.82 -15.81
N SER A 62 -21.76 41.18 -15.87
CA SER A 62 -23.01 41.76 -15.36
C SER A 62 -23.83 40.76 -14.55
N ALA A 63 -24.68 41.25 -13.66
CA ALA A 63 -25.53 40.46 -12.79
C ALA A 63 -27.00 40.91 -12.84
N HIS A 64 -27.93 39.95 -12.96
CA HIS A 64 -29.37 40.17 -13.03
C HIS A 64 -30.13 39.25 -12.07
N ALA A 65 -31.20 39.76 -11.46
CA ALA A 65 -32.03 38.98 -10.54
C ALA A 65 -33.24 38.36 -11.24
N ILE A 66 -33.52 37.09 -10.93
CA ILE A 66 -34.83 36.44 -11.18
C ILE A 66 -35.25 35.73 -9.88
N PRO A 67 -35.98 36.40 -8.98
CA PRO A 67 -36.38 35.81 -7.70
C PRO A 67 -37.31 34.60 -7.88
N ALA A 68 -37.01 33.51 -7.17
CA ALA A 68 -37.82 32.29 -7.19
C ALA A 68 -37.73 31.55 -5.85
N ASP A 69 -38.87 31.08 -5.33
CA ASP A 69 -38.90 30.15 -4.21
C ASP A 69 -38.87 28.71 -4.70
N PHE A 70 -37.69 28.09 -4.64
CA PHE A 70 -37.48 26.73 -5.11
C PHE A 70 -38.26 25.66 -4.33
N TYR A 71 -38.89 25.96 -3.20
CA TYR A 71 -39.84 25.00 -2.61
C TYR A 71 -41.11 24.84 -3.48
N LYS A 72 -41.48 25.87 -4.25
CA LYS A 72 -42.68 25.92 -5.10
C LYS A 72 -42.33 25.57 -6.54
N LEU A 73 -43.06 24.61 -7.13
CA LEU A 73 -42.84 24.19 -8.51
C LEU A 73 -43.17 25.33 -9.50
N GLU A 74 -44.23 26.09 -9.26
CA GLU A 74 -44.64 27.20 -10.13
C GLU A 74 -43.59 28.31 -10.21
N ASP A 75 -42.86 28.56 -9.12
CA ASP A 75 -41.75 29.50 -9.12
C ASP A 75 -40.56 29.00 -9.94
N CYS A 76 -40.33 27.68 -9.99
CA CYS A 76 -39.29 27.08 -10.85
C CYS A 76 -39.66 27.22 -12.33
N LYS A 77 -40.95 27.01 -12.67
CA LYS A 77 -41.46 27.22 -14.04
C LYS A 77 -41.34 28.69 -14.45
N ARG A 78 -41.76 29.61 -13.57
CA ARG A 78 -41.66 31.06 -13.80
C ARG A 78 -40.20 31.50 -13.98
N LEU A 79 -39.26 30.97 -13.19
CA LEU A 79 -37.83 31.24 -13.39
C LEU A 79 -37.38 30.87 -14.81
N ALA A 80 -37.72 29.67 -15.30
CA ALA A 80 -37.32 29.23 -16.63
C ALA A 80 -38.01 30.04 -17.75
N GLU A 81 -39.26 30.44 -17.56
CA GLU A 81 -39.98 31.30 -18.50
C GLU A 81 -39.36 32.71 -18.57
N GLU A 82 -39.15 33.35 -17.41
CA GLU A 82 -38.55 34.67 -17.31
C GLU A 82 -37.10 34.69 -17.82
N PHE A 83 -36.35 33.62 -17.61
CA PHE A 83 -35.01 33.49 -18.17
C PHE A 83 -35.05 33.48 -19.71
N ARG A 84 -35.95 32.71 -20.32
CA ARG A 84 -36.09 32.65 -21.79
C ARG A 84 -36.61 33.93 -22.43
N LYS A 85 -37.32 34.78 -21.68
CA LYS A 85 -37.70 36.14 -22.16
C LYS A 85 -36.49 37.06 -22.28
N ARG A 86 -35.41 36.78 -21.54
CA ARG A 86 -34.23 37.66 -21.43
C ARG A 86 -33.03 37.14 -22.20
N GLU A 87 -32.94 35.82 -22.42
CA GLU A 87 -31.81 35.15 -23.07
C GLU A 87 -32.27 34.08 -24.06
N ASP A 88 -31.56 33.97 -25.18
CA ASP A 88 -31.77 32.97 -26.22
C ASP A 88 -31.12 31.61 -25.88
N HIS A 89 -30.18 31.58 -24.93
CA HIS A 89 -29.45 30.39 -24.51
C HIS A 89 -28.98 30.47 -23.05
N LEU A 90 -28.52 29.34 -22.52
CA LEU A 90 -27.82 29.24 -21.24
C LEU A 90 -26.52 28.45 -21.46
N ASP A 91 -25.37 29.01 -21.11
CA ASP A 91 -24.11 28.26 -21.19
C ASP A 91 -23.91 27.39 -19.95
N ILE A 92 -24.19 27.95 -18.76
CA ILE A 92 -23.83 27.35 -17.50
C ILE A 92 -24.98 27.44 -16.48
N LEU A 93 -25.49 26.29 -16.05
CA LEU A 93 -26.38 26.17 -14.90
C LEU A 93 -25.60 25.74 -13.65
N VAL A 94 -25.59 26.58 -12.61
CA VAL A 94 -25.06 26.23 -11.29
C VAL A 94 -26.22 25.97 -10.32
N ASN A 95 -26.40 24.70 -9.96
CA ASN A 95 -27.36 24.28 -8.95
C ASN A 95 -26.71 24.35 -7.56
N ASN A 96 -26.84 25.49 -6.89
CA ASN A 96 -26.26 25.74 -5.58
C ASN A 96 -27.28 25.85 -4.43
N SER A 97 -28.55 26.19 -4.72
CA SER A 97 -29.56 26.31 -3.67
C SER A 97 -29.66 25.06 -2.82
N GLY A 98 -29.62 25.23 -1.50
CA GLY A 98 -29.72 24.11 -0.58
C GLY A 98 -30.04 24.53 0.85
N SER A 99 -30.48 23.55 1.63
CA SER A 99 -30.75 23.65 3.06
C SER A 99 -30.22 22.43 3.78
N ASN A 100 -30.05 22.54 5.09
CA ASN A 100 -29.73 21.43 5.98
C ASN A 100 -30.75 21.38 7.13
N TRP A 101 -30.76 20.24 7.83
CA TRP A 101 -31.51 20.08 9.07
C TRP A 101 -30.77 19.08 9.96
N GLY A 102 -30.48 19.49 11.19
CA GLY A 102 -29.88 18.65 12.22
C GLY A 102 -30.87 18.42 13.37
N ALA A 103 -31.10 17.17 13.72
CA ALA A 103 -31.91 16.74 14.86
C ALA A 103 -31.48 15.33 15.25
N SER A 104 -31.76 14.91 16.48
CA SER A 104 -31.51 13.54 16.93
C SER A 104 -32.31 12.53 16.11
N PHE A 105 -31.86 11.28 16.05
CA PHE A 105 -32.61 10.22 15.36
C PHE A 105 -34.05 10.11 15.89
N ASP A 106 -34.22 10.15 17.21
CA ASP A 106 -35.52 9.97 17.87
C ASP A 106 -36.48 11.16 17.65
N GLU A 107 -35.95 12.35 17.37
CA GLU A 107 -36.72 13.58 17.23
C GLU A 107 -36.72 14.11 15.79
N TYR A 108 -36.22 13.35 14.81
CA TYR A 108 -36.06 13.84 13.44
C TYR A 108 -37.42 14.05 12.76
N PRO A 109 -37.83 15.29 12.42
CA PRO A 109 -39.16 15.52 11.88
C PRO A 109 -39.27 15.06 10.42
N ASP A 110 -40.33 14.33 10.07
CA ASP A 110 -40.61 13.92 8.68
C ASP A 110 -40.66 15.12 7.71
N ALA A 111 -41.30 16.22 8.15
CA ALA A 111 -41.36 17.45 7.38
C ALA A 111 -39.97 18.03 7.05
N ALA A 112 -38.98 17.84 7.94
CA ALA A 112 -37.61 18.28 7.69
C ALA A 112 -36.93 17.42 6.62
N TRP A 113 -37.15 16.11 6.64
CA TRP A 113 -36.67 15.18 5.62
C TRP A 113 -37.17 15.58 4.23
N THR A 114 -38.49 15.66 4.07
CA THR A 114 -39.13 16.02 2.80
C THR A 114 -38.69 17.39 2.31
N ARG A 115 -38.57 18.37 3.21
CA ARG A 115 -38.11 19.73 2.89
C ARG A 115 -36.68 19.74 2.33
N VAL A 116 -35.74 19.07 2.98
CA VAL A 116 -34.33 19.05 2.56
C VAL A 116 -34.17 18.31 1.23
N LEU A 117 -34.79 17.13 1.05
CA LEU A 117 -34.73 16.41 -0.23
C LEU A 117 -35.40 17.19 -1.36
N THR A 118 -36.48 17.91 -1.07
CA THR A 118 -37.16 18.76 -2.07
C THR A 118 -36.17 19.78 -2.64
N LEU A 119 -35.51 20.57 -1.79
CA LEU A 119 -34.62 21.62 -2.27
C LEU A 119 -33.31 21.08 -2.85
N ASN A 120 -32.66 20.14 -2.15
CA ASN A 120 -31.29 19.72 -2.47
C ASN A 120 -31.20 18.73 -3.63
N LEU A 121 -32.29 18.03 -3.95
CA LEU A 121 -32.27 16.94 -4.94
C LEU A 121 -33.41 17.07 -5.96
N HIS A 122 -34.67 17.08 -5.50
CA HIS A 122 -35.83 17.08 -6.40
C HIS A 122 -35.87 18.35 -7.26
N ARG A 123 -35.61 19.52 -6.66
CA ARG A 123 -35.64 20.80 -7.38
C ARG A 123 -34.44 21.02 -8.28
N VAL A 124 -33.29 20.43 -7.93
CA VAL A 124 -32.14 20.38 -8.84
C VAL A 124 -32.50 19.65 -10.13
N PHE A 125 -33.15 18.48 -10.03
CA PHE A 125 -33.65 17.75 -11.19
C PHE A 125 -34.67 18.58 -11.99
N THR A 126 -35.66 19.16 -11.28
CA THR A 126 -36.74 19.96 -11.89
C THR A 126 -36.18 21.15 -12.68
N ILE A 127 -35.31 21.95 -12.08
CA ILE A 127 -34.72 23.15 -12.71
C ILE A 127 -33.84 22.75 -13.89
N THR A 128 -33.04 21.69 -13.73
CA THR A 128 -32.22 21.17 -14.82
C THR A 128 -33.08 20.76 -16.01
N GLN A 129 -34.18 20.03 -15.78
CA GLN A 129 -35.11 19.63 -16.83
C GLN A 129 -35.74 20.85 -17.51
N LEU A 130 -36.24 21.82 -16.74
CA LEU A 130 -36.86 23.03 -17.27
C LEU A 130 -35.88 23.86 -18.11
N LEU A 131 -34.60 23.95 -17.73
CA LEU A 131 -33.61 24.76 -18.45
C LEU A 131 -32.83 23.99 -19.51
N THR A 132 -33.04 22.67 -19.66
CA THR A 132 -32.36 21.86 -20.68
C THR A 132 -32.53 22.44 -22.09
N PRO A 133 -33.73 22.88 -22.54
CA PRO A 133 -33.86 23.50 -23.87
C PRO A 133 -32.98 24.74 -24.06
N SER A 134 -32.81 25.57 -23.03
CA SER A 134 -31.93 26.74 -23.08
C SER A 134 -30.46 26.35 -23.08
N LEU A 135 -30.09 25.28 -22.37
CA LEU A 135 -28.72 24.74 -22.38
C LEU A 135 -28.35 24.16 -23.74
N GLU A 136 -29.29 23.55 -24.46
CA GLU A 136 -29.04 22.95 -25.77
C GLU A 136 -28.88 23.96 -26.89
N ALA A 137 -29.51 25.14 -26.77
CA ALA A 137 -29.61 26.12 -27.84
C ALA A 137 -28.28 26.48 -28.51
N LYS A 138 -27.16 26.45 -27.76
CA LYS A 138 -25.79 26.68 -28.28
C LYS A 138 -24.78 25.58 -27.90
N ALA A 139 -25.24 24.45 -27.38
CA ALA A 139 -24.36 23.37 -26.97
C ALA A 139 -23.73 22.67 -28.20
N GLY A 140 -22.41 22.63 -28.25
CA GLY A 140 -21.66 21.98 -29.33
C GLY A 140 -20.56 21.06 -28.82
N GLN A 141 -20.04 20.20 -29.70
CA GLN A 141 -18.98 19.25 -29.37
C GLN A 141 -17.72 19.94 -28.80
N ASP A 142 -17.32 21.07 -29.38
CA ASP A 142 -16.13 21.83 -28.95
C ASP A 142 -16.43 22.92 -27.91
N SER A 143 -17.71 23.23 -27.69
CA SER A 143 -18.19 24.17 -26.68
C SER A 143 -19.47 23.65 -26.04
N PRO A 144 -19.37 22.64 -25.16
CA PRO A 144 -20.56 22.09 -24.55
C PRO A 144 -21.19 23.12 -23.59
N SER A 145 -22.46 22.94 -23.24
CA SER A 145 -23.06 23.65 -22.09
C SER A 145 -22.75 22.90 -20.78
N ARG A 146 -22.94 23.55 -19.63
CA ARG A 146 -22.43 23.07 -18.34
C ARG A 146 -23.53 23.04 -17.29
N ILE A 147 -23.66 21.90 -16.61
CA ILE A 147 -24.41 21.79 -15.36
C ILE A 147 -23.39 21.53 -14.25
N ILE A 148 -23.33 22.43 -13.26
CA ILE A 148 -22.48 22.30 -12.09
C ILE A 148 -23.36 22.20 -10.86
N ASN A 149 -23.36 21.04 -10.21
CA ASN A 149 -24.12 20.77 -9.01
C ASN A 149 -23.24 20.96 -7.78
N ILE A 150 -23.65 21.80 -6.83
CA ILE A 150 -22.91 21.99 -5.58
C ILE A 150 -23.34 20.92 -4.57
N GLY A 151 -22.47 19.91 -4.44
CA GLY A 151 -22.57 18.80 -3.50
C GLY A 151 -22.01 19.15 -2.11
N SER A 152 -21.77 18.12 -1.30
CA SER A 152 -21.05 18.23 -0.03
C SER A 152 -20.19 16.99 0.18
N VAL A 153 -19.04 17.13 0.86
CA VAL A 153 -18.25 15.97 1.32
C VAL A 153 -19.05 15.03 2.23
N ASP A 154 -20.10 15.52 2.89
CA ASP A 154 -21.01 14.70 3.72
C ASP A 154 -21.92 13.79 2.88
N GLY A 155 -21.97 13.98 1.55
CA GLY A 155 -22.56 13.00 0.63
C GLY A 155 -21.62 11.84 0.28
N LEU A 156 -20.35 11.90 0.68
CA LEU A 156 -19.31 10.89 0.41
C LEU A 156 -18.91 10.07 1.64
N ARG A 157 -19.39 10.46 2.82
CA ARG A 157 -19.02 9.87 4.11
C ARG A 157 -20.18 9.97 5.09
N VAL A 158 -20.08 9.26 6.20
CA VAL A 158 -20.98 9.46 7.35
C VAL A 158 -20.51 10.70 8.12
N PRO A 159 -21.30 11.79 8.19
CA PRO A 159 -20.95 12.96 8.99
C PRO A 159 -21.08 12.67 10.48
N SER A 160 -20.31 13.38 11.32
CA SER A 160 -20.41 13.30 12.78
C SER A 160 -21.64 14.04 13.34
N LEU A 161 -22.22 14.95 12.56
CA LEU A 161 -23.45 15.64 12.89
C LEU A 161 -24.64 14.86 12.33
N GLU A 162 -25.72 14.77 13.11
CA GLU A 162 -26.96 14.08 12.75
C GLU A 162 -27.79 14.87 11.73
N THR A 163 -27.24 15.00 10.53
CA THR A 163 -27.87 15.66 9.38
C THR A 163 -28.33 14.63 8.35
N PHE A 164 -29.24 13.75 8.77
CA PHE A 164 -29.67 12.57 8.00
C PHE A 164 -30.19 12.92 6.61
N ALA A 165 -31.13 13.88 6.50
CA ALA A 165 -31.69 14.28 5.22
C ALA A 165 -30.68 15.02 4.32
N TYR A 166 -29.77 15.79 4.93
CA TYR A 166 -28.77 16.57 4.20
C TYR A 166 -27.76 15.66 3.49
N SER A 167 -27.07 14.80 4.24
CA SER A 167 -26.08 13.85 3.71
C SER A 167 -26.71 12.94 2.65
N SER A 168 -27.90 12.39 2.92
CA SER A 168 -28.67 11.58 1.97
C SER A 168 -29.01 12.35 0.70
N SER A 169 -29.50 13.59 0.82
CA SER A 169 -29.82 14.42 -0.35
C SER A 169 -28.59 14.74 -1.20
N LYS A 170 -27.42 14.93 -0.58
CA LYS A 170 -26.17 15.23 -1.29
C LYS A 170 -25.57 13.98 -1.95
N ALA A 171 -25.64 12.82 -1.30
CA ALA A 171 -25.30 11.54 -1.93
C ALA A 171 -26.22 11.24 -3.14
N GLY A 172 -27.52 11.50 -3.00
CA GLY A 172 -28.48 11.41 -4.10
C GLY A 172 -28.15 12.39 -5.24
N LEU A 173 -27.78 13.63 -4.92
CA LEU A 173 -27.39 14.64 -5.91
C LEU A 173 -26.11 14.25 -6.66
N HIS A 174 -25.15 13.65 -5.96
CA HIS A 174 -23.94 13.11 -6.56
C HIS A 174 -24.25 12.02 -7.58
N HIS A 175 -25.10 11.06 -7.19
CA HIS A 175 -25.53 10.01 -8.09
C HIS A 175 -26.33 10.56 -9.27
N LEU A 176 -27.28 11.47 -9.01
CA LEU A 176 -28.06 12.16 -10.05
C LEU A 176 -27.16 12.85 -11.06
N SER A 177 -26.08 13.52 -10.61
CA SER A 177 -25.12 14.18 -11.50
C SER A 177 -24.44 13.21 -12.46
N ARG A 178 -24.13 11.98 -12.01
CA ARG A 178 -23.57 10.92 -12.87
C ARG A 178 -24.60 10.44 -13.90
N VAL A 179 -25.86 10.29 -13.49
CA VAL A 179 -26.96 9.91 -14.39
C VAL A 179 -27.17 10.99 -15.44
N LEU A 180 -27.22 12.26 -15.05
CA LEU A 180 -27.35 13.40 -15.96
C LEU A 180 -26.14 13.52 -16.90
N ALA A 181 -24.91 13.30 -16.43
CA ALA A 181 -23.71 13.32 -17.26
C ALA A 181 -23.77 12.27 -18.38
N ASN A 182 -24.25 11.06 -18.06
CA ASN A 182 -24.42 9.98 -19.03
C ASN A 182 -25.57 10.27 -20.01
N HIS A 183 -26.67 10.84 -19.53
CA HIS A 183 -27.86 11.09 -20.34
C HIS A 183 -27.70 12.32 -21.25
N LEU A 184 -27.26 13.45 -20.70
CA LEU A 184 -27.17 14.73 -21.38
C LEU A 184 -25.85 14.93 -22.14
N GLY A 185 -24.81 14.12 -21.88
CA GLY A 185 -23.55 14.19 -22.62
C GLY A 185 -23.71 14.01 -24.13
N LYS A 186 -24.67 13.17 -24.56
CA LYS A 186 -25.04 12.98 -25.96
C LYS A 186 -25.66 14.22 -26.62
N ARG A 187 -26.10 15.18 -25.80
CA ARG A 187 -26.72 16.46 -26.19
C ARG A 187 -25.72 17.62 -26.00
N HIS A 188 -24.42 17.31 -25.92
CA HIS A 188 -23.34 18.26 -25.68
C HIS A 188 -23.50 19.08 -24.39
N ILE A 189 -24.11 18.49 -23.35
CA ILE A 189 -24.23 19.11 -22.03
C ILE A 189 -23.44 18.25 -21.03
N THR A 190 -22.51 18.88 -20.33
CA THR A 190 -21.76 18.22 -19.26
C THR A 190 -22.50 18.35 -17.93
N SER A 191 -22.40 17.36 -17.04
CA SER A 191 -22.88 17.46 -15.66
C SER A 191 -21.79 17.06 -14.69
N ASN A 192 -21.38 17.99 -13.83
CA ASN A 192 -20.32 17.81 -12.85
C ASN A 192 -20.81 18.15 -11.44
N VAL A 193 -20.15 17.57 -10.44
CA VAL A 193 -20.45 17.83 -9.04
C VAL A 193 -19.21 18.28 -8.27
N ILE A 194 -19.36 19.38 -7.54
CA ILE A 194 -18.33 19.87 -6.63
C ILE A 194 -18.73 19.46 -5.21
N ALA A 195 -17.98 18.55 -4.59
CA ALA A 195 -18.22 18.14 -3.21
C ALA A 195 -17.50 19.12 -2.27
N CYS A 196 -18.21 20.18 -1.87
CA CYS A 196 -17.66 21.21 -1.00
C CYS A 196 -17.44 20.69 0.42
N GLY A 197 -16.24 20.93 0.96
CA GLY A 197 -15.96 20.91 2.39
C GLY A 197 -16.51 22.15 3.10
N PRO A 198 -15.99 22.49 4.29
CA PRO A 198 -16.41 23.68 5.03
C PRO A 198 -15.92 24.97 4.34
N PHE A 199 -16.83 25.93 4.17
CA PHE A 199 -16.55 27.30 3.70
C PHE A 199 -17.13 28.30 4.71
N GLU A 200 -16.51 29.47 4.80
CA GLU A 200 -17.01 30.56 5.64
C GLU A 200 -18.33 31.09 5.07
N SER A 201 -19.44 30.68 5.67
CA SER A 201 -20.79 31.06 5.24
C SER A 201 -21.69 31.21 6.45
N LYS A 202 -22.80 31.93 6.30
CA LYS A 202 -23.78 32.11 7.39
C LYS A 202 -24.28 30.78 7.98
N MET A 203 -24.36 29.73 7.17
CA MET A 203 -24.77 28.38 7.60
C MET A 203 -23.70 27.69 8.46
N MET A 204 -22.42 27.97 8.19
CA MET A 204 -21.27 27.37 8.88
C MET A 204 -20.72 28.25 10.01
N ALA A 205 -21.17 29.50 10.14
CA ALA A 205 -20.60 30.49 11.06
C ALA A 205 -20.56 29.98 12.51
N GLN A 206 -21.66 29.40 13.00
CA GLN A 206 -21.72 28.86 14.36
C GLN A 206 -20.85 27.62 14.52
N THR A 207 -20.91 26.68 13.56
CA THR A 207 -20.09 25.46 13.58
C THR A 207 -18.59 25.76 13.50
N LEU A 208 -18.18 26.77 12.73
CA LEU A 208 -16.79 27.21 12.64
C LEU A 208 -16.35 27.94 13.90
N LYS A 209 -17.25 28.67 14.57
CA LYS A 209 -16.98 29.28 15.87
C LYS A 209 -16.73 28.22 16.94
N ASP A 210 -17.55 27.18 16.96
CA ASP A 210 -17.54 26.16 18.02
C ASP A 210 -16.49 25.05 17.76
N PHE A 211 -16.21 24.73 16.49
CA PHE A 211 -15.38 23.58 16.10
C PHE A 211 -14.30 23.90 15.05
N GLY A 212 -14.01 25.19 14.80
CA GLY A 212 -13.15 25.63 13.70
C GLY A 212 -11.77 24.98 13.64
N GLU A 213 -11.05 24.93 14.75
CA GLU A 213 -9.70 24.32 14.80
C GLU A 213 -9.74 22.80 14.59
N SER A 214 -10.76 22.12 15.13
CA SER A 214 -10.98 20.69 14.90
C SER A 214 -11.26 20.41 13.42
N ILE A 215 -12.14 21.21 12.81
CA ILE A 215 -12.48 21.13 11.38
C ILE A 215 -11.23 21.35 10.51
N LYS A 216 -10.44 22.39 10.79
CA LYS A 216 -9.19 22.67 10.07
C LYS A 216 -8.18 21.53 10.20
N SER A 217 -8.00 20.98 11.41
CA SER A 217 -7.05 19.88 11.66
C SER A 217 -7.43 18.59 10.91
N GLY A 218 -8.72 18.38 10.66
CA GLY A 218 -9.21 17.26 9.87
C GLY A 218 -8.96 17.43 8.37
N ILE A 219 -8.71 18.64 7.89
CA ILE A 219 -8.46 18.94 6.48
C ILE A 219 -6.94 18.84 6.21
N PRO A 220 -6.47 18.05 5.23
CA PRO A 220 -5.05 17.89 4.90
C PRO A 220 -4.31 19.19 4.61
N LEU A 221 -4.98 20.19 4.05
CA LEU A 221 -4.40 21.52 3.79
C LEU A 221 -4.42 22.45 5.02
N GLY A 222 -4.93 21.99 6.18
CA GLY A 222 -4.97 22.76 7.43
C GLY A 222 -5.86 24.01 7.41
N ARG A 223 -6.66 24.22 6.36
CA ARG A 223 -7.55 25.38 6.20
C ARG A 223 -8.91 25.00 5.64
N ILE A 224 -9.91 25.84 5.90
CA ILE A 224 -11.22 25.77 5.24
C ILE A 224 -11.15 26.41 3.85
N GLY A 225 -12.22 26.23 3.06
CA GLY A 225 -12.30 26.77 1.71
C GLY A 225 -12.45 28.29 1.72
N SER A 226 -11.72 28.96 0.82
CA SER A 226 -11.86 30.39 0.53
C SER A 226 -12.78 30.61 -0.67
N PRO A 227 -13.36 31.81 -0.86
CA PRO A 227 -14.19 32.13 -2.02
C PRO A 227 -13.56 31.74 -3.36
N GLU A 228 -12.25 31.95 -3.51
CA GLU A 228 -11.49 31.67 -4.73
C GLU A 228 -11.43 30.17 -5.05
N ASP A 229 -11.44 29.29 -4.04
CA ASP A 229 -11.36 27.84 -4.27
C ASP A 229 -12.60 27.31 -5.03
N VAL A 230 -13.81 27.74 -4.61
CA VAL A 230 -15.06 27.31 -5.24
C VAL A 230 -15.34 28.08 -6.53
N ALA A 231 -15.01 29.37 -6.57
CA ALA A 231 -15.09 30.17 -7.79
C ALA A 231 -14.16 29.63 -8.88
N GLY A 232 -12.88 29.40 -8.55
CA GLY A 232 -11.87 28.87 -9.46
C GLY A 232 -12.23 27.49 -10.01
N THR A 233 -12.79 26.61 -9.17
CA THR A 233 -13.27 25.30 -9.62
C THR A 233 -14.44 25.42 -10.59
N CYS A 234 -15.39 26.31 -10.31
CA CYS A 234 -16.50 26.60 -11.21
C CYS A 234 -16.01 27.18 -12.56
N LEU A 235 -15.08 28.14 -12.53
CA LEU A 235 -14.48 28.74 -13.73
C LEU A 235 -13.76 27.69 -14.58
N PHE A 236 -12.95 26.84 -13.94
CA PHE A 236 -12.28 25.72 -14.61
C PHE A 236 -13.27 24.81 -15.32
N LEU A 237 -14.29 24.30 -14.61
CA LEU A 237 -15.31 23.42 -15.18
C LEU A 237 -16.11 24.09 -16.30
N SER A 238 -16.33 25.41 -16.20
CA SER A 238 -17.10 26.19 -17.15
C SER A 238 -16.35 26.59 -18.41
N SER A 239 -15.02 26.62 -18.34
CA SER A 239 -14.16 27.00 -19.46
C SER A 239 -13.88 25.83 -20.42
N ARG A 240 -13.03 26.09 -21.43
CA ARG A 240 -12.50 25.04 -22.30
C ARG A 240 -11.57 24.10 -21.55
N ALA A 241 -10.85 24.56 -20.52
CA ALA A 241 -10.01 23.73 -19.66
C ALA A 241 -10.78 22.53 -19.05
N GLY A 242 -12.04 22.75 -18.70
CA GLY A 242 -12.93 21.75 -18.13
C GLY A 242 -13.65 20.85 -19.14
N SER A 243 -13.52 21.07 -20.46
CA SER A 243 -14.39 20.43 -21.46
C SER A 243 -14.26 18.91 -21.57
N TYR A 244 -13.07 18.36 -21.27
CA TYR A 244 -12.82 16.91 -21.32
C TYR A 244 -13.12 16.17 -19.99
N HIS A 245 -13.39 16.89 -18.90
CA HIS A 245 -13.49 16.30 -17.55
C HIS A 245 -14.81 15.54 -17.27
N GLN A 246 -15.48 15.02 -18.31
CA GLN A 246 -16.77 14.32 -18.26
C GLN A 246 -16.68 12.78 -18.15
N ILE A 247 -15.52 12.18 -17.84
CA ILE A 247 -15.44 10.71 -17.75
C ILE A 247 -16.14 10.22 -16.47
N ARG A 248 -17.39 9.73 -16.62
CA ARG A 248 -18.20 9.01 -15.62
C ARG A 248 -18.54 9.76 -14.32
N GLY A 249 -18.71 11.08 -14.41
CA GLY A 249 -19.14 11.93 -13.30
C GLY A 249 -18.05 12.12 -12.25
N THR A 250 -17.10 12.96 -12.62
CA THR A 250 -15.94 13.34 -11.81
C THR A 250 -16.40 14.02 -10.52
N TYR A 251 -15.93 13.50 -9.39
CA TYR A 251 -16.04 14.15 -8.09
C TYR A 251 -14.83 15.06 -7.91
N ILE A 252 -15.03 16.37 -7.94
CA ILE A 252 -13.99 17.32 -7.52
C ILE A 252 -14.23 17.63 -6.05
N GLY A 253 -13.43 17.01 -5.17
CA GLY A 253 -13.44 17.28 -3.74
C GLY A 253 -12.64 18.53 -3.43
N LEU A 254 -13.31 19.58 -2.95
CA LEU A 254 -12.66 20.78 -2.40
C LEU A 254 -12.47 20.56 -0.90
N LEU A 255 -11.25 20.21 -0.50
CA LEU A 255 -10.80 19.94 0.88
C LEU A 255 -11.42 18.67 1.50
N ARG A 256 -10.72 17.54 1.34
CA ARG A 256 -11.14 16.23 1.87
C ARG A 256 -10.74 16.08 3.33
N ILE A 257 -11.68 16.03 4.28
CA ILE A 257 -11.35 15.71 5.68
C ILE A 257 -10.82 14.26 5.78
N ALA A 258 -9.59 14.08 6.26
CA ALA A 258 -9.02 12.78 6.57
C ALA A 258 -9.35 12.40 8.02
N MET A 259 -10.42 11.62 8.23
CA MET A 259 -10.62 10.97 9.53
C MET A 259 -9.77 9.70 9.60
N SER A 260 -8.64 9.79 10.30
CA SER A 260 -7.98 8.62 10.86
C SER A 260 -8.91 8.00 11.91
N LEU A 261 -9.45 6.80 11.64
CA LEU A 261 -10.12 5.98 12.64
C LEU A 261 -9.10 5.53 13.71
N LYS A 262 -8.90 6.36 14.75
CA LYS A 262 -8.40 5.89 16.04
C LYS A 262 -9.54 5.22 16.78
N LEU A 263 -9.64 3.91 16.68
CA LEU A 263 -10.47 3.09 17.57
C LEU A 263 -9.57 2.41 18.60
N ALA A 264 -9.40 3.03 19.76
CA ALA A 264 -8.97 2.37 20.98
C ALA A 264 -9.43 3.14 22.23
N SER A 265 -9.97 2.36 23.18
CA SER A 265 -10.30 2.66 24.59
C SER A 265 -11.41 3.65 24.91
N ARG A 266 -12.62 3.13 25.15
CA ARG A 266 -13.44 3.50 26.31
C ARG A 266 -14.30 2.32 26.78
N LEU A 267 -13.84 1.64 27.82
CA LEU A 267 -14.70 0.99 28.82
C LEU A 267 -14.01 1.17 30.17
N GLY A 268 -14.76 1.66 31.15
CA GLY A 268 -14.36 1.73 32.56
C GLY A 268 -14.19 3.14 33.12
N ALA A 269 -15.30 3.79 33.47
CA ALA A 269 -15.32 4.88 34.44
C ALA A 269 -15.54 4.27 35.83
N VAL A 270 -14.60 4.45 36.76
CA VAL A 270 -14.84 4.39 38.21
C VAL A 270 -14.01 5.48 38.90
N ALA A 271 -14.64 6.10 39.88
CA ALA A 271 -14.33 7.31 40.65
C ALA A 271 -12.90 7.47 41.22
N SER A 272 -12.41 8.71 41.25
CA SER A 272 -11.94 9.39 42.49
C SER A 272 -11.52 10.85 42.25
N ARG A 273 -11.73 11.68 43.28
CA ARG A 273 -11.61 13.15 43.43
C ARG A 273 -10.15 13.73 43.35
N PRO A 274 -9.96 15.07 43.41
CA PRO A 274 -8.86 15.80 42.75
C PRO A 274 -7.66 16.14 43.66
N PHE A 275 -6.49 16.41 43.07
CA PHE A 275 -5.34 17.11 43.68
C PHE A 275 -4.46 17.79 42.59
N PRO A 276 -3.60 18.76 42.91
CA PRO A 276 -3.59 20.07 42.24
C PRO A 276 -2.43 20.24 41.25
N ARG A 277 -2.59 21.26 40.39
CA ARG A 277 -1.56 21.78 39.50
C ARG A 277 -0.38 22.34 40.31
N THR A 278 0.83 21.89 39.98
CA THR A 278 2.05 22.69 40.16
C THR A 278 2.68 22.95 38.80
N ALA A 279 3.05 24.21 38.60
CA ALA A 279 3.60 24.77 37.39
C ALA A 279 5.04 24.27 37.13
N SER A 280 5.42 24.14 35.87
CA SER A 280 6.83 24.19 35.48
C SER A 280 7.03 25.32 34.48
N ALA A 281 8.03 26.14 34.81
CA ALA A 281 8.34 27.41 34.22
C ALA A 281 9.23 27.26 32.98
N SER A 282 9.02 28.17 32.04
CA SER A 282 9.93 28.53 30.95
C SER A 282 11.24 29.11 31.51
N VAL A 283 12.39 28.61 31.05
CA VAL A 283 13.67 29.30 31.22
C VAL A 283 14.26 29.56 29.83
N ALA A 284 14.36 30.85 29.51
CA ALA A 284 15.05 31.41 28.36
C ALA A 284 16.56 31.38 28.57
N TYR A 285 17.33 31.07 27.53
CA TYR A 285 18.78 31.24 27.54
C TYR A 285 19.16 32.51 26.76
N ALA A 286 19.71 33.48 27.50
CA ALA A 286 20.22 34.74 26.98
C ALA A 286 21.64 34.58 26.41
N ARG A 287 21.91 35.26 25.30
CA ARG A 287 23.25 35.47 24.72
C ARG A 287 24.05 36.43 25.59
N ARG A 288 25.33 36.12 25.83
CA ARG A 288 26.35 37.10 26.24
C ARG A 288 27.62 36.92 25.42
N ALA A 289 28.15 38.03 24.93
CA ALA A 289 29.38 38.16 24.16
C ALA A 289 30.59 38.37 25.08
N GLN A 290 31.79 37.90 24.70
CA GLN A 290 32.99 38.73 24.46
C GLN A 290 34.28 37.90 24.22
N SER A 291 34.97 38.27 23.12
CA SER A 291 36.43 38.30 22.80
C SER A 291 37.41 37.33 23.51
N SER A 292 38.34 36.63 22.83
CA SER A 292 39.55 37.21 22.21
C SER A 292 40.53 36.12 21.69
N ARG A 293 41.07 36.38 20.48
CA ARG A 293 42.39 36.04 19.86
C ARG A 293 43.14 34.71 20.14
N SER A 294 43.40 33.94 19.08
CA SER A 294 44.68 33.82 18.31
C SER A 294 44.61 32.62 17.33
N ALA A 295 44.76 32.86 16.01
CA ALA A 295 45.90 32.47 15.13
C ALA A 295 46.03 30.94 14.94
N GLU A 296 46.21 30.31 13.78
CA GLU A 296 46.38 30.65 12.35
C GLU A 296 46.24 29.30 11.61
N GLY A 297 45.74 29.30 10.36
CA GLY A 297 45.68 28.07 9.55
C GLY A 297 44.69 28.16 8.40
N GLN A 298 45.02 28.97 7.40
CA GLN A 298 44.23 29.18 6.19
C GLN A 298 44.17 27.91 5.31
N GLN A 299 42.96 27.48 4.92
CA GLN A 299 42.71 26.98 3.57
C GLN A 299 41.32 27.41 3.09
N LYS A 300 41.30 28.05 1.92
CA LYS A 300 40.16 28.73 1.29
C LYS A 300 39.00 27.79 1.02
N VAL A 301 37.85 28.03 1.64
CA VAL A 301 36.54 27.62 1.10
C VAL A 301 35.97 28.83 0.37
N GLN A 302 35.86 28.71 -0.95
CA GLN A 302 35.14 29.65 -1.80
C GLN A 302 33.71 29.78 -1.30
N LYS A 303 33.29 31.03 -1.01
CA LYS A 303 31.88 31.40 -0.90
C LYS A 303 31.19 31.09 -2.23
N SER A 304 30.31 30.09 -2.26
CA SER A 304 29.31 29.99 -3.32
C SER A 304 28.26 31.06 -3.05
N SER A 305 28.26 32.07 -3.92
CA SER A 305 27.24 33.11 -4.05
C SER A 305 25.85 32.51 -4.21
N GLU A 306 24.87 33.25 -3.69
CA GLU A 306 23.45 33.17 -4.03
C GLU A 306 23.27 32.85 -5.53
N SER A 307 22.74 31.67 -5.84
CA SER A 307 22.32 31.37 -7.21
C SER A 307 20.93 31.96 -7.42
N GLU A 308 20.89 33.17 -7.95
CA GLU A 308 19.73 33.67 -8.68
C GLU A 308 19.29 32.60 -9.69
N GLY A 309 17.98 32.36 -9.77
CA GLY A 309 17.38 31.33 -10.61
C GLY A 309 17.71 31.53 -12.08
N LEU A 310 18.76 30.83 -12.56
CA LEU A 310 19.01 30.67 -13.98
C LEU A 310 17.85 29.88 -14.60
N PRO A 311 17.33 30.30 -15.77
CA PRO A 311 16.32 29.52 -16.47
C PRO A 311 16.89 28.14 -16.81
N LEU A 312 16.16 27.08 -16.49
CA LEU A 312 16.48 25.71 -16.91
C LEU A 312 16.55 25.68 -18.44
N THR A 313 17.76 25.71 -18.98
CA THR A 313 18.01 25.43 -20.39
C THR A 313 17.92 23.93 -20.62
N SER A 314 17.64 23.49 -21.84
CA SER A 314 17.69 22.06 -22.19
C SER A 314 19.05 21.42 -21.85
N ALA A 315 20.14 22.19 -21.92
CA ALA A 315 21.48 21.74 -21.58
C ALA A 315 21.67 21.46 -20.08
N THR A 316 21.15 22.32 -19.19
CA THR A 316 21.26 22.11 -17.74
C THR A 316 20.40 20.94 -17.27
N GLN A 317 19.23 20.74 -17.89
CA GLN A 317 18.40 19.55 -17.64
C GLN A 317 19.08 18.26 -18.11
N LEU A 318 19.69 18.26 -19.30
CA LEU A 318 20.43 17.09 -19.80
C LEU A 318 21.60 16.75 -18.88
N GLN A 319 22.36 17.76 -18.44
CA GLN A 319 23.45 17.55 -17.51
C GLN A 319 22.98 16.87 -16.21
N LEU A 320 21.88 17.35 -15.62
CA LEU A 320 21.30 16.76 -14.41
C LEU A 320 20.94 15.27 -14.60
N LEU A 321 20.35 14.92 -15.74
CA LEU A 321 19.92 13.55 -16.03
C LEU A 321 21.07 12.59 -16.38
N THR A 322 22.27 13.12 -16.63
CA THR A 322 23.47 12.32 -16.97
C THR A 322 24.44 12.10 -15.81
N LEU A 323 24.21 12.75 -14.65
CA LEU A 323 25.06 12.54 -13.48
C LEU A 323 24.92 11.09 -13.00
N ASP A 324 26.05 10.48 -12.63
CA ASP A 324 26.03 9.25 -11.85
C ASP A 324 25.53 9.52 -10.42
N LEU A 325 25.33 8.46 -9.65
CA LEU A 325 24.76 8.59 -8.30
C LEU A 325 25.70 9.32 -7.33
N GLU A 326 27.01 9.15 -7.45
CA GLU A 326 27.99 9.79 -6.55
C GLU A 326 27.95 11.31 -6.70
N HIS A 327 27.85 11.81 -7.93
CA HIS A 327 27.79 13.24 -8.21
C HIS A 327 26.36 13.81 -8.13
N GLY A 328 25.35 13.02 -8.47
CA GLY A 328 23.94 13.44 -8.48
C GLY A 328 23.28 13.43 -7.10
N ASP A 329 23.63 12.48 -6.24
CA ASP A 329 23.16 12.39 -4.84
C ASP A 329 24.22 11.72 -3.93
N PRO A 330 25.22 12.49 -3.45
CA PRO A 330 26.28 11.97 -2.59
C PRO A 330 25.77 11.35 -1.28
N GLN A 331 24.60 11.78 -0.79
CA GLN A 331 24.03 11.27 0.46
C GLN A 331 23.51 9.84 0.28
N VAL A 332 22.78 9.59 -0.81
CA VAL A 332 22.32 8.23 -1.16
C VAL A 332 23.51 7.34 -1.51
N TYR A 333 24.53 7.87 -2.19
CA TYR A 333 25.75 7.13 -2.46
C TYR A 333 26.45 6.64 -1.17
N ASP A 334 26.64 7.50 -0.17
CA ASP A 334 27.23 7.13 1.13
C ASP A 334 26.42 6.05 1.85
N ILE A 335 25.09 6.13 1.82
CA ILE A 335 24.21 5.09 2.39
C ILE A 335 24.45 3.73 1.69
N LEU A 336 24.58 3.72 0.36
CA LEU A 336 24.87 2.49 -0.39
C LEU A 336 26.24 1.92 -0.06
N GLN A 337 27.27 2.75 0.11
CA GLN A 337 28.60 2.27 0.50
C GLN A 337 28.60 1.67 1.90
N LYS A 338 27.87 2.27 2.85
CA LYS A 338 27.68 1.70 4.20
C LYS A 338 26.96 0.35 4.17
N GLU A 339 25.93 0.20 3.34
CA GLU A 339 25.24 -1.09 3.20
C GLU A 339 26.11 -2.14 2.51
N LYS A 340 26.91 -1.77 1.49
CA LYS A 340 27.91 -2.67 0.89
C LYS A 340 28.92 -3.16 1.92
N HIS A 341 29.44 -2.24 2.74
CA HIS A 341 30.35 -2.58 3.83
C HIS A 341 29.69 -3.53 4.84
N ARG A 342 28.46 -3.24 5.29
CA ARG A 342 27.72 -4.12 6.18
C ARG A 342 27.56 -5.53 5.60
N GLN A 343 27.13 -5.65 4.33
CA GLN A 343 26.96 -6.95 3.67
C GLN A 343 28.28 -7.71 3.51
N LYS A 344 29.41 -7.01 3.33
CA LYS A 344 30.74 -7.61 3.25
C LYS A 344 31.19 -8.20 4.59
N HIS A 345 30.92 -7.52 5.69
CA HIS A 345 31.46 -7.87 7.00
C HIS A 345 30.48 -8.58 7.94
N PHE A 346 29.22 -8.78 7.54
CA PHE A 346 28.20 -9.48 8.34
C PHE A 346 27.96 -10.91 7.88
N ILE A 347 27.70 -11.80 8.84
CA ILE A 347 27.09 -13.12 8.59
C ILE A 347 25.58 -12.92 8.41
N ASN A 348 25.06 -13.22 7.23
CA ASN A 348 23.63 -13.15 6.96
C ASN A 348 22.96 -14.53 7.07
N LEU A 349 22.27 -14.78 8.18
CA LEU A 349 21.52 -16.00 8.46
C LEU A 349 20.02 -15.83 8.22
N ILE A 350 19.54 -14.73 7.66
CA ILE A 350 18.11 -14.57 7.37
C ILE A 350 17.77 -15.48 6.18
N PRO A 351 16.94 -16.54 6.35
CA PRO A 351 16.73 -17.58 5.32
C PRO A 351 15.98 -17.09 4.07
N SER A 352 15.45 -15.87 4.11
CA SER A 352 14.76 -15.22 3.00
C SER A 352 15.62 -14.20 2.27
N GLU A 353 16.85 -13.97 2.71
CA GLU A 353 17.80 -13.07 2.04
C GLU A 353 18.81 -13.86 1.22
N ASN A 354 19.37 -13.17 0.23
CA ASN A 354 20.43 -13.68 -0.63
C ASN A 354 21.14 -12.51 -1.32
N PHE A 355 22.28 -12.79 -1.94
CA PHE A 355 23.01 -11.84 -2.76
C PHE A 355 22.74 -12.14 -4.24
N THR A 356 22.11 -11.21 -4.96
CA THR A 356 21.88 -11.40 -6.40
C THR A 356 23.15 -11.15 -7.20
N SER A 357 23.17 -11.55 -8.47
CA SER A 357 24.36 -11.41 -9.32
C SER A 357 24.47 -10.00 -9.93
N GLN A 358 25.69 -9.59 -10.28
CA GLN A 358 25.93 -8.30 -10.96
C GLN A 358 25.06 -8.16 -12.23
N ALA A 359 24.95 -9.21 -13.04
CA ALA A 359 24.13 -9.20 -14.25
C ALA A 359 22.62 -8.93 -13.98
N VAL A 360 22.10 -9.36 -12.83
CA VAL A 360 20.72 -9.05 -12.41
C VAL A 360 20.62 -7.57 -11.99
N LEU A 361 21.62 -7.05 -11.27
CA LEU A 361 21.68 -5.63 -10.89
C LEU A 361 21.78 -4.72 -12.13
N ASP A 362 22.59 -5.08 -13.12
CA ASP A 362 22.73 -4.34 -14.37
C ASP A 362 21.40 -4.22 -15.12
N ALA A 363 20.63 -5.31 -15.17
CA ALA A 363 19.30 -5.32 -15.79
C ALA A 363 18.27 -4.48 -15.01
N LEU A 364 18.35 -4.48 -13.67
CA LEU A 364 17.46 -3.67 -12.81
C LEU A 364 17.66 -2.16 -13.03
N GLY A 365 18.90 -1.72 -13.23
CA GLY A 365 19.26 -0.32 -13.49
C GLY A 365 19.11 0.12 -14.95
N SER A 366 18.52 -0.71 -15.80
CA SER A 366 18.46 -0.46 -17.25
C SER A 366 17.28 0.43 -17.69
N VAL A 367 17.35 0.92 -18.93
CA VAL A 367 16.31 1.73 -19.58
C VAL A 367 14.96 1.02 -19.75
N MET A 368 14.89 -0.29 -19.48
CA MET A 368 13.63 -1.05 -19.50
C MET A 368 12.60 -0.46 -18.52
N GLN A 369 13.04 0.23 -17.46
CA GLN A 369 12.17 0.91 -16.50
C GLN A 369 11.35 2.06 -17.13
N ASN A 370 11.79 2.62 -18.25
CA ASN A 370 11.15 3.79 -18.86
C ASN A 370 9.86 3.44 -19.62
N LYS A 371 9.69 2.17 -20.03
CA LYS A 371 8.60 1.79 -20.93
C LYS A 371 7.36 1.38 -20.15
N TYR A 372 6.24 2.02 -20.47
CA TYR A 372 4.91 1.62 -20.00
C TYR A 372 4.27 0.61 -20.96
N SER A 373 3.84 -0.55 -20.45
CA SER A 373 3.48 -1.73 -21.25
C SER A 373 2.24 -2.48 -20.73
N GLU A 374 1.19 -1.76 -20.29
CA GLU A 374 -0.07 -2.37 -19.86
C GLU A 374 -0.66 -3.35 -20.91
N GLY A 375 -1.21 -4.45 -20.40
CA GLY A 375 -1.59 -5.62 -21.18
C GLY A 375 -0.52 -6.72 -21.14
N TYR A 376 -0.61 -7.64 -22.11
CA TYR A 376 0.29 -8.79 -22.25
C TYR A 376 0.94 -8.78 -23.63
N PRO A 377 2.04 -9.55 -23.86
CA PRO A 377 2.68 -9.62 -25.17
C PRO A 377 1.69 -9.91 -26.30
N GLY A 378 1.78 -9.13 -27.39
CA GLY A 378 0.83 -9.20 -28.51
C GLY A 378 -0.55 -8.57 -28.28
N ALA A 379 -0.87 -8.16 -27.06
CA ALA A 379 -2.15 -7.55 -26.66
C ALA A 379 -1.94 -6.35 -25.71
N ARG A 380 -1.13 -5.39 -26.14
CA ARG A 380 -0.79 -4.18 -25.37
C ARG A 380 -1.78 -3.05 -25.63
N TYR A 381 -1.99 -2.22 -24.61
CA TYR A 381 -2.81 -1.00 -24.72
C TYR A 381 -2.07 0.16 -25.41
N TYR A 382 -0.73 0.10 -25.43
CA TYR A 382 0.15 1.13 -25.98
C TYR A 382 1.08 0.55 -27.04
N GLY A 383 1.46 1.38 -28.02
CA GLY A 383 2.48 1.04 -29.01
C GLY A 383 3.91 1.04 -28.47
N GLY A 384 4.86 0.60 -29.31
CA GLY A 384 6.30 0.65 -29.05
C GLY A 384 6.82 -0.40 -28.07
N ASN A 385 6.13 -1.53 -27.91
CA ASN A 385 6.46 -2.58 -26.95
C ASN A 385 7.19 -3.79 -27.55
N GLU A 386 7.69 -3.72 -28.79
CA GLU A 386 8.33 -4.85 -29.48
C GLU A 386 9.40 -5.56 -28.61
N PHE A 387 10.36 -4.80 -28.06
CA PHE A 387 11.42 -5.37 -27.22
C PHE A 387 10.98 -5.71 -25.81
N ILE A 388 9.92 -5.07 -25.32
CA ILE A 388 9.30 -5.43 -24.03
C ILE A 388 8.62 -6.79 -24.14
N ASP A 389 7.91 -7.02 -25.24
CA ASP A 389 7.27 -8.30 -25.54
C ASP A 389 8.33 -9.40 -25.70
N GLN A 390 9.43 -9.13 -26.39
CA GLN A 390 10.57 -10.06 -26.48
C GLN A 390 11.11 -10.43 -25.08
N ALA A 391 11.32 -9.45 -24.19
CA ALA A 391 11.83 -9.69 -22.84
C ALA A 391 10.83 -10.47 -21.96
N GLU A 392 9.55 -10.13 -22.01
CA GLU A 392 8.51 -10.78 -21.20
C GLU A 392 8.25 -12.22 -21.68
N VAL A 393 8.15 -12.46 -22.99
CA VAL A 393 8.01 -13.81 -23.57
C VAL A 393 9.22 -14.68 -23.25
N LEU A 394 10.44 -14.12 -23.35
CA LEU A 394 11.65 -14.84 -22.96
C LEU A 394 11.65 -15.19 -21.47
N CYS A 395 11.18 -14.28 -20.62
CA CYS A 395 11.06 -14.50 -19.18
C CYS A 395 10.06 -15.63 -18.87
N GLN A 396 8.88 -15.60 -19.49
CA GLN A 396 7.87 -16.65 -19.36
C GLN A 396 8.39 -18.01 -19.82
N LYS A 397 9.03 -18.07 -20.99
CA LYS A 397 9.65 -19.30 -21.50
C LYS A 397 10.68 -19.86 -20.53
N ARG A 398 11.62 -19.02 -20.09
CA ARG A 398 12.67 -19.45 -19.13
C ARG A 398 12.06 -19.90 -17.81
N ALA A 399 10.99 -19.27 -17.34
CA ALA A 399 10.33 -19.67 -16.11
C ALA A 399 9.79 -21.10 -16.20
N LEU A 400 9.14 -21.45 -17.31
CA LEU A 400 8.65 -22.82 -17.53
C LEU A 400 9.82 -23.81 -17.67
N GLU A 401 10.87 -23.47 -18.43
CA GLU A 401 12.07 -24.31 -18.61
C GLU A 401 12.79 -24.57 -17.27
N THR A 402 12.96 -23.54 -16.44
CA THR A 402 13.65 -23.63 -15.15
C THR A 402 12.98 -24.62 -14.19
N PHE A 403 11.67 -24.82 -14.31
CA PHE A 403 10.92 -25.78 -13.48
C PHE A 403 10.51 -27.05 -14.24
N GLY A 404 11.02 -27.25 -15.46
CA GLY A 404 10.75 -28.44 -16.28
C GLY A 404 9.29 -28.62 -16.65
N LEU A 405 8.57 -27.53 -16.91
CA LEU A 405 7.12 -27.54 -17.13
C LEU A 405 6.79 -27.54 -18.62
N ASP A 406 5.87 -28.43 -19.02
CA ASP A 406 5.30 -28.42 -20.37
C ASP A 406 4.39 -27.19 -20.55
N PRO A 407 4.65 -26.30 -21.54
CA PRO A 407 3.80 -25.15 -21.83
C PRO A 407 2.35 -25.49 -22.20
N ALA A 408 2.07 -26.73 -22.62
CA ALA A 408 0.72 -27.21 -22.87
C ALA A 408 -0.06 -27.47 -21.57
N GLU A 409 0.63 -27.80 -20.48
CA GLU A 409 0.04 -28.11 -19.17
C GLU A 409 0.17 -26.96 -18.17
N TRP A 410 1.08 -26.02 -18.42
CA TRP A 410 1.39 -24.92 -17.51
C TRP A 410 1.54 -23.59 -18.24
N GLY A 411 0.96 -22.56 -17.65
CA GLY A 411 1.28 -21.16 -17.96
C GLY A 411 1.93 -20.46 -16.78
N VAL A 412 2.46 -19.27 -17.04
CA VAL A 412 3.10 -18.43 -16.03
C VAL A 412 2.80 -16.96 -16.27
N ASN A 413 2.49 -16.23 -15.20
CA ASN A 413 2.45 -14.78 -15.17
C ASN A 413 3.65 -14.26 -14.38
N VAL A 414 4.46 -13.41 -15.03
CA VAL A 414 5.73 -12.88 -14.50
C VAL A 414 5.64 -11.40 -14.07
N GLN A 415 4.45 -10.81 -14.13
CA GLN A 415 4.21 -9.41 -13.80
C GLN A 415 3.96 -9.07 -12.31
N PRO A 416 3.62 -10.01 -11.39
CA PRO A 416 3.37 -9.65 -10.00
C PRO A 416 4.59 -9.00 -9.34
N LEU A 417 4.37 -7.84 -8.70
CA LEU A 417 5.46 -7.03 -8.15
C LEU A 417 6.23 -7.69 -7.00
N SER A 418 5.60 -8.62 -6.27
CA SER A 418 6.22 -9.36 -5.16
C SER A 418 5.34 -10.54 -4.72
N GLY A 419 5.80 -11.35 -3.75
CA GLY A 419 5.11 -12.58 -3.35
C GLY A 419 3.75 -12.35 -2.69
N SER A 420 3.64 -11.37 -1.78
CA SER A 420 2.37 -11.04 -1.13
C SER A 420 1.27 -10.62 -2.12
N PRO A 421 1.50 -9.68 -3.05
CA PRO A 421 0.51 -9.38 -4.08
C PRO A 421 0.28 -10.55 -5.05
N ALA A 422 1.31 -11.33 -5.41
CA ALA A 422 1.11 -12.52 -6.26
C ALA A 422 0.10 -13.50 -5.66
N ASN A 423 0.21 -13.77 -4.36
CA ASN A 423 -0.76 -14.59 -3.63
C ASN A 423 -2.17 -13.98 -3.68
N LEU A 424 -2.31 -12.68 -3.40
CA LEU A 424 -3.61 -11.99 -3.50
C LEU A 424 -4.20 -12.09 -4.92
N HIS A 425 -3.43 -11.82 -5.97
CA HIS A 425 -3.93 -11.89 -7.36
C HIS A 425 -4.42 -13.30 -7.68
N ALA A 426 -3.66 -14.32 -7.29
CA ALA A 426 -4.03 -15.70 -7.54
C ALA A 426 -5.25 -16.15 -6.72
N TYR A 427 -5.40 -15.68 -5.47
CA TYR A 427 -6.62 -15.93 -4.70
C TYR A 427 -7.83 -15.25 -5.34
N SER A 428 -7.73 -13.96 -5.66
CA SER A 428 -8.81 -13.19 -6.29
C SER A 428 -9.23 -13.73 -7.66
N ALA A 429 -8.36 -14.50 -8.32
CA ALA A 429 -8.69 -15.19 -9.57
C ALA A 429 -9.66 -16.36 -9.37
N VAL A 430 -9.61 -17.05 -8.22
CA VAL A 430 -10.37 -18.29 -7.98
C VAL A 430 -11.33 -18.23 -6.79
N LEU A 431 -11.24 -17.18 -5.99
CA LEU A 431 -12.06 -16.92 -4.80
C LEU A 431 -12.82 -15.60 -4.96
N ASN A 432 -14.07 -15.59 -4.54
CA ASN A 432 -14.80 -14.36 -4.26
C ASN A 432 -14.42 -13.85 -2.86
N VAL A 433 -14.70 -12.57 -2.60
CA VAL A 433 -14.62 -12.01 -1.24
C VAL A 433 -15.51 -12.84 -0.31
N HIS A 434 -15.01 -13.15 0.88
CA HIS A 434 -15.57 -14.05 1.90
C HIS A 434 -15.57 -15.55 1.57
N ASP A 435 -15.03 -15.97 0.43
CA ASP A 435 -14.75 -17.40 0.24
C ASP A 435 -13.70 -17.90 1.23
N ARG A 436 -13.75 -19.20 1.52
CA ARG A 436 -12.96 -19.85 2.58
C ARG A 436 -11.60 -20.31 2.09
N LEU A 437 -10.55 -19.98 2.83
CA LEU A 437 -9.16 -20.33 2.57
C LEU A 437 -8.54 -20.97 3.81
N MET A 438 -7.71 -22.00 3.61
CA MET A 438 -6.89 -22.58 4.68
C MET A 438 -5.40 -22.42 4.37
N GLY A 439 -4.61 -22.04 5.37
CA GLY A 439 -3.15 -21.91 5.28
C GLY A 439 -2.48 -22.30 6.60
N LEU A 440 -1.17 -22.52 6.60
CA LEU A 440 -0.45 -22.83 7.84
C LEU A 440 -0.51 -21.62 8.78
N ASP A 441 -0.77 -21.86 10.07
CA ASP A 441 -0.81 -20.79 11.06
C ASP A 441 0.52 -20.02 11.11
N LEU A 442 0.48 -18.70 11.24
CA LEU A 442 1.68 -17.86 11.23
C LEU A 442 2.68 -18.27 12.33
N PRO A 443 2.25 -18.52 13.60
CA PRO A 443 3.17 -18.95 14.64
C PRO A 443 3.76 -20.34 14.41
N HIS A 444 3.13 -21.14 13.56
CA HIS A 444 3.51 -22.49 13.19
C HIS A 444 4.33 -22.55 11.88
N GLY A 445 4.81 -21.39 11.40
CA GLY A 445 5.70 -21.30 10.26
C GLY A 445 5.03 -20.94 8.94
N GLY A 446 3.75 -20.56 8.95
CA GLY A 446 3.05 -19.98 7.81
C GLY A 446 3.55 -18.58 7.41
N HIS A 447 2.88 -17.95 6.45
CA HIS A 447 3.18 -16.58 6.02
C HIS A 447 1.94 -15.67 6.15
N LEU A 448 2.16 -14.36 6.35
CA LEU A 448 1.07 -13.38 6.48
C LEU A 448 0.12 -13.36 5.27
N SER A 449 0.62 -13.62 4.07
CA SER A 449 -0.20 -13.69 2.85
C SER A 449 -1.01 -15.00 2.73
N HIS A 450 -0.96 -15.90 3.71
CA HIS A 450 -1.81 -17.09 3.76
C HIS A 450 -3.04 -16.87 4.66
N GLY A 451 -3.17 -15.67 5.24
CA GLY A 451 -4.19 -15.35 6.23
C GLY A 451 -3.62 -15.36 7.65
N TYR A 452 -3.92 -14.31 8.42
CA TYR A 452 -3.57 -14.25 9.83
C TYR A 452 -4.51 -13.33 10.60
N GLN A 453 -5.07 -13.85 11.68
CA GLN A 453 -5.93 -13.13 12.59
C GLN A 453 -5.74 -13.63 14.02
N THR A 454 -5.92 -12.74 14.98
CA THR A 454 -6.07 -13.08 16.40
C THR A 454 -7.55 -13.15 16.76
N PRO A 455 -7.93 -13.64 17.95
CA PRO A 455 -9.32 -13.61 18.40
C PRO A 455 -9.97 -12.21 18.37
N THR A 456 -9.16 -11.15 18.39
CA THR A 456 -9.62 -9.76 18.47
C THR A 456 -9.39 -8.94 17.20
N LYS A 457 -8.59 -9.43 16.24
CA LYS A 457 -8.20 -8.62 15.07
C LYS A 457 -7.76 -9.45 13.87
N LYS A 458 -8.32 -9.13 12.69
CA LYS A 458 -7.80 -9.55 11.38
C LYS A 458 -6.55 -8.73 11.04
N ILE A 459 -5.38 -9.35 11.10
CA ILE A 459 -4.07 -8.69 10.92
C ILE A 459 -3.71 -8.63 9.44
N SER A 460 -3.74 -9.76 8.76
CA SER A 460 -3.52 -9.84 7.32
C SER A 460 -4.73 -9.30 6.55
N ALA A 461 -4.48 -8.58 5.46
CA ALA A 461 -5.54 -8.18 4.54
C ALA A 461 -6.22 -9.38 3.88
N ILE A 462 -5.51 -10.52 3.72
CA ILE A 462 -6.09 -11.77 3.22
C ILE A 462 -7.26 -12.21 4.10
N SER A 463 -7.10 -12.19 5.43
CA SER A 463 -8.19 -12.52 6.37
C SER A 463 -9.32 -11.48 6.38
N LYS A 464 -9.09 -10.27 5.84
CA LYS A 464 -10.15 -9.26 5.66
C LYS A 464 -10.97 -9.50 4.40
N TYR A 465 -10.31 -9.89 3.30
CA TYR A 465 -10.97 -10.16 2.03
C TYR A 465 -11.60 -11.55 1.98
N PHE A 466 -10.98 -12.54 2.61
CA PHE A 466 -11.39 -13.94 2.61
C PHE A 466 -11.61 -14.44 4.03
N GLU A 467 -12.41 -15.48 4.21
CA GLU A 467 -12.52 -16.13 5.51
C GLU A 467 -11.40 -17.16 5.63
N THR A 468 -10.55 -17.03 6.65
CA THR A 468 -9.34 -17.83 6.81
C THR A 468 -9.38 -18.67 8.07
N LEU A 469 -9.11 -19.97 7.95
CA LEU A 469 -8.90 -20.88 9.08
C LEU A 469 -7.52 -21.52 8.99
N PRO A 470 -6.65 -21.42 10.00
CA PRO A 470 -5.33 -22.03 9.93
C PRO A 470 -5.39 -23.55 10.17
N TYR A 471 -4.47 -24.27 9.53
CA TYR A 471 -4.01 -25.58 10.02
C TYR A 471 -2.69 -25.42 10.76
N ARG A 472 -2.30 -26.43 11.55
CA ARG A 472 -1.19 -26.32 12.50
C ARG A 472 -0.22 -27.49 12.43
N LEU A 473 0.91 -27.31 13.10
CA LEU A 473 1.83 -28.39 13.43
C LEU A 473 1.28 -29.19 14.63
N ASN A 474 1.60 -30.46 14.68
CA ASN A 474 1.64 -31.22 15.93
C ASN A 474 2.82 -30.67 16.76
N GLU A 475 2.53 -30.08 17.92
CA GLU A 475 3.54 -29.38 18.72
C GLU A 475 4.59 -30.30 19.35
N GLU A 476 4.29 -31.59 19.51
CA GLU A 476 5.23 -32.58 20.05
C GLU A 476 6.29 -32.95 19.01
N THR A 477 5.89 -33.08 17.75
CA THR A 477 6.78 -33.50 16.66
C THR A 477 7.36 -32.31 15.89
N GLY A 478 6.71 -31.15 15.91
CA GLY A 478 7.03 -30.01 15.07
C GLY A 478 6.72 -30.20 13.58
N LEU A 479 5.94 -31.24 13.22
CA LEU A 479 5.52 -31.55 11.85
C LEU A 479 4.07 -31.11 11.61
N ILE A 480 3.71 -30.82 10.35
CA ILE A 480 2.31 -30.53 9.99
C ILE A 480 1.42 -31.71 10.39
N ASP A 481 0.32 -31.42 11.09
CA ASP A 481 -0.69 -32.41 11.45
C ASP A 481 -1.68 -32.58 10.29
N TYR A 482 -1.37 -33.53 9.39
CA TYR A 482 -2.13 -33.76 8.17
C TYR A 482 -3.50 -34.38 8.45
N GLU A 483 -3.61 -35.22 9.48
CA GLU A 483 -4.89 -35.77 9.94
C GLU A 483 -5.82 -34.65 10.40
N LYS A 484 -5.32 -33.72 11.23
CA LYS A 484 -6.11 -32.60 11.73
C LYS A 484 -6.44 -31.60 10.63
N LEU A 485 -5.51 -31.36 9.70
CA LEU A 485 -5.79 -30.58 8.50
C LEU A 485 -6.97 -31.18 7.71
N GLU A 486 -6.99 -32.50 7.48
CA GLU A 486 -8.08 -33.16 6.77
C GLU A 486 -9.41 -32.99 7.52
N GLU A 487 -9.45 -33.29 8.81
CA GLU A 487 -10.64 -33.14 9.65
C GLU A 487 -11.20 -31.71 9.57
N LEU A 488 -10.34 -30.71 9.75
CA LEU A 488 -10.73 -29.30 9.69
C LEU A 488 -11.18 -28.89 8.30
N ALA A 489 -10.54 -29.39 7.23
CA ALA A 489 -10.95 -29.09 5.86
C ALA A 489 -12.35 -29.63 5.56
N MET A 490 -12.73 -30.80 6.07
CA MET A 490 -14.07 -31.36 5.87
C MET A 490 -15.17 -30.58 6.59
N LEU A 491 -14.86 -30.04 7.78
CA LEU A 491 -15.78 -29.20 8.54
C LEU A 491 -15.87 -27.77 7.95
N TYR A 492 -14.72 -27.17 7.66
CA TYR A 492 -14.62 -25.79 7.21
C TYR A 492 -14.95 -25.61 5.74
N ARG A 493 -14.78 -26.64 4.90
CA ARG A 493 -15.04 -26.62 3.45
C ARG A 493 -14.35 -25.45 2.74
N PRO A 494 -13.00 -25.38 2.79
CA PRO A 494 -12.26 -24.36 2.06
C PRO A 494 -12.48 -24.51 0.55
N LYS A 495 -12.43 -23.39 -0.18
CA LYS A 495 -12.32 -23.41 -1.64
C LYS A 495 -10.87 -23.51 -2.10
N LEU A 496 -9.91 -23.20 -1.23
CA LEU A 496 -8.48 -23.24 -1.52
C LEU A 496 -7.69 -23.61 -0.25
N ILE A 497 -6.73 -24.52 -0.42
CA ILE A 497 -5.77 -24.92 0.62
C ILE A 497 -4.37 -24.51 0.17
N VAL A 498 -3.68 -23.75 1.01
CA VAL A 498 -2.31 -23.28 0.79
C VAL A 498 -1.32 -24.28 1.38
N ALA A 499 -0.47 -24.85 0.53
CA ALA A 499 0.71 -25.64 0.87
C ALA A 499 1.97 -24.78 0.67
N GLY A 500 2.37 -24.03 1.69
CA GLY A 500 3.53 -23.15 1.64
C GLY A 500 3.91 -22.62 3.01
N THR A 501 5.20 -22.35 3.22
CA THR A 501 5.76 -22.04 4.55
C THR A 501 6.83 -20.94 4.46
N SER A 502 7.06 -20.27 5.59
CA SER A 502 8.19 -19.35 5.82
C SER A 502 9.20 -19.88 6.84
N ALA A 503 8.73 -20.61 7.86
CA ALA A 503 9.57 -21.10 8.95
C ALA A 503 9.25 -22.56 9.29
N TYR A 504 9.44 -23.44 8.30
CA TYR A 504 9.27 -24.88 8.44
C TYR A 504 10.50 -25.57 7.82
N SER A 505 11.23 -26.36 8.60
CA SER A 505 12.51 -26.95 8.17
C SER A 505 12.36 -28.31 7.46
N ARG A 506 11.13 -28.78 7.28
CA ARG A 506 10.83 -30.05 6.60
C ARG A 506 10.19 -29.82 5.24
N LEU A 507 10.17 -30.87 4.43
CA LEU A 507 9.47 -30.86 3.15
C LEU A 507 7.97 -31.08 3.35
N LEU A 508 7.16 -30.54 2.43
CA LEU A 508 5.71 -30.72 2.46
C LEU A 508 5.33 -32.01 1.73
N ASP A 509 4.40 -32.78 2.30
CA ASP A 509 3.74 -33.87 1.60
C ASP A 509 2.65 -33.32 0.65
N TYR A 510 3.08 -32.92 -0.56
CA TYR A 510 2.18 -32.37 -1.57
C TYR A 510 1.12 -33.38 -2.04
N LYS A 511 1.44 -34.68 -2.03
CA LYS A 511 0.47 -35.73 -2.38
C LYS A 511 -0.66 -35.73 -1.35
N ARG A 512 -0.32 -35.69 -0.06
CA ARG A 512 -1.32 -35.64 1.01
C ARG A 512 -2.17 -34.37 0.94
N PHE A 513 -1.57 -33.21 0.64
CA PHE A 513 -2.32 -31.99 0.39
C PHE A 513 -3.31 -32.13 -0.78
N ARG A 514 -2.89 -32.76 -1.88
CA ARG A 514 -3.75 -33.01 -3.06
C ARG A 514 -4.96 -33.85 -2.71
N GLU A 515 -4.74 -34.96 -2.01
CA GLU A 515 -5.82 -35.84 -1.55
C GLU A 515 -6.86 -35.09 -0.70
N ILE A 516 -6.41 -34.24 0.22
CA ILE A 516 -7.29 -33.44 1.08
C ILE A 516 -8.04 -32.38 0.26
N ALA A 517 -7.35 -31.70 -0.66
CA ALA A 517 -7.96 -30.71 -1.53
C ALA A 517 -9.04 -31.33 -2.44
N ASP A 518 -8.79 -32.51 -3.00
CA ASP A 518 -9.76 -33.24 -3.82
C ASP A 518 -10.99 -33.66 -3.03
N LYS A 519 -10.80 -34.19 -1.81
CA LYS A 519 -11.91 -34.53 -0.91
C LYS A 519 -12.75 -33.31 -0.53
N ALA A 520 -12.11 -32.16 -0.33
CA ALA A 520 -12.79 -30.90 -0.01
C ALA A 520 -13.45 -30.24 -1.23
N GLY A 521 -13.08 -30.64 -2.46
CA GLY A 521 -13.41 -29.93 -3.69
C GLY A 521 -12.70 -28.58 -3.83
N ALA A 522 -11.55 -28.41 -3.17
CA ALA A 522 -10.74 -27.20 -3.13
C ALA A 522 -9.67 -27.17 -4.22
N TYR A 523 -9.17 -25.98 -4.54
CA TYR A 523 -7.90 -25.83 -5.24
C TYR A 523 -6.73 -26.10 -4.29
N LEU A 524 -5.71 -26.81 -4.79
CA LEU A 524 -4.41 -26.88 -4.14
C LEU A 524 -3.53 -25.74 -4.66
N PHE A 525 -3.11 -24.89 -3.74
CA PHE A 525 -2.28 -23.73 -4.00
C PHE A 525 -0.93 -23.91 -3.29
N SER A 526 0.18 -23.87 -4.02
CA SER A 526 1.51 -23.95 -3.41
C SER A 526 2.24 -22.62 -3.43
N ASP A 527 2.67 -22.14 -2.28
CA ASP A 527 3.60 -21.01 -2.17
C ASP A 527 5.00 -21.55 -1.91
N MET A 528 5.81 -21.62 -2.96
CA MET A 528 7.18 -22.13 -2.91
C MET A 528 8.23 -21.03 -2.74
N ALA A 529 7.84 -19.82 -2.29
CA ALA A 529 8.73 -18.66 -2.21
C ALA A 529 10.08 -18.94 -1.55
N HIS A 530 10.09 -19.71 -0.46
CA HIS A 530 11.28 -20.04 0.30
C HIS A 530 12.20 -21.05 -0.41
N ILE A 531 11.63 -21.94 -1.21
CA ILE A 531 12.33 -23.13 -1.73
C ILE A 531 12.45 -23.15 -3.27
N SER A 532 12.04 -22.10 -3.96
CA SER A 532 12.00 -22.09 -5.43
C SER A 532 13.35 -22.33 -6.10
N GLY A 533 14.45 -21.89 -5.49
CA GLY A 533 15.79 -22.21 -5.98
C GLY A 533 16.12 -23.71 -5.85
N LEU A 534 15.75 -24.32 -4.72
CA LEU A 534 15.96 -25.75 -4.47
C LEU A 534 15.11 -26.61 -5.42
N VAL A 535 13.86 -26.19 -5.68
CA VAL A 535 12.97 -26.85 -6.65
C VAL A 535 13.53 -26.71 -8.07
N ALA A 536 13.96 -25.51 -8.47
CA ALA A 536 14.54 -25.26 -9.80
C ALA A 536 15.79 -26.13 -10.07
N ALA A 537 16.63 -26.33 -9.05
CA ALA A 537 17.80 -27.19 -9.14
C ALA A 537 17.49 -28.70 -9.10
N GLY A 538 16.23 -29.08 -8.81
CA GLY A 538 15.82 -30.48 -8.68
C GLY A 538 16.45 -31.20 -7.47
N VAL A 539 16.82 -30.46 -6.42
CA VAL A 539 17.45 -31.03 -5.20
C VAL A 539 16.44 -31.36 -4.10
N ILE A 540 15.18 -30.95 -4.26
CA ILE A 540 14.05 -31.32 -3.40
C ILE A 540 12.81 -31.61 -4.26
N PRO A 541 11.77 -32.28 -3.72
CA PRO A 541 10.53 -32.54 -4.43
C PRO A 541 9.83 -31.28 -4.93
N SER A 542 9.30 -31.36 -6.14
CA SER A 542 8.57 -30.29 -6.81
C SER A 542 7.08 -30.27 -6.40
N PRO A 543 6.45 -29.10 -6.18
CA PRO A 543 5.01 -28.99 -5.95
C PRO A 543 4.17 -29.16 -7.22
N PHE A 544 4.76 -28.93 -8.40
CA PHE A 544 4.04 -28.86 -9.68
C PHE A 544 3.22 -30.10 -10.04
N PRO A 545 3.64 -31.36 -9.76
CA PRO A 545 2.82 -32.53 -10.07
C PRO A 545 1.41 -32.49 -9.44
N PHE A 546 1.28 -31.84 -8.28
CA PHE A 546 0.07 -31.90 -7.46
C PHE A 546 -0.77 -30.62 -7.51
N SER A 547 -0.12 -29.47 -7.64
CA SER A 547 -0.77 -28.17 -7.42
C SER A 547 -1.55 -27.69 -8.63
N ASP A 548 -2.63 -26.96 -8.37
CA ASP A 548 -3.40 -26.25 -9.40
C ASP A 548 -2.76 -24.90 -9.75
N VAL A 549 -2.25 -24.22 -8.73
CA VAL A 549 -1.55 -22.92 -8.82
C VAL A 549 -0.30 -22.98 -7.96
N VAL A 550 0.83 -22.46 -8.48
CA VAL A 550 2.07 -22.32 -7.73
C VAL A 550 2.53 -20.87 -7.79
N THR A 551 2.72 -20.25 -6.63
CA THR A 551 3.30 -18.91 -6.53
C THR A 551 4.70 -18.95 -5.96
N THR A 552 5.51 -17.97 -6.32
CA THR A 552 6.84 -17.83 -5.75
C THR A 552 7.36 -16.40 -5.81
N THR A 553 8.22 -16.05 -4.87
CA THR A 553 9.10 -14.90 -5.00
C THR A 553 10.35 -15.22 -5.78
N THR A 554 10.94 -14.22 -6.43
CA THR A 554 12.12 -14.43 -7.28
C THR A 554 13.46 -14.15 -6.59
N HIS A 555 13.48 -13.57 -5.39
CA HIS A 555 14.70 -13.06 -4.73
C HIS A 555 15.35 -13.98 -3.68
N LYS A 556 14.61 -14.96 -3.12
CA LYS A 556 15.07 -15.77 -1.98
C LYS A 556 16.09 -16.84 -2.42
N SER A 557 15.75 -18.13 -2.31
CA SER A 557 16.60 -19.22 -2.79
C SER A 557 16.83 -19.17 -4.30
N LEU A 558 15.91 -18.59 -5.09
CA LEU A 558 16.08 -18.37 -6.54
C LEU A 558 17.12 -17.30 -6.89
N ARG A 559 17.52 -16.45 -5.93
CA ARG A 559 18.62 -15.47 -6.05
C ARG A 559 18.47 -14.40 -7.16
N GLY A 560 17.25 -14.19 -7.66
CA GLY A 560 16.92 -13.16 -8.66
C GLY A 560 16.55 -11.79 -8.08
N PRO A 561 15.92 -10.91 -8.88
CA PRO A 561 15.47 -9.60 -8.42
C PRO A 561 14.27 -9.71 -7.47
N ARG A 562 13.89 -8.61 -6.81
CA ARG A 562 12.61 -8.55 -6.09
C ARG A 562 11.46 -8.50 -7.09
N GLY A 563 10.75 -9.62 -7.20
CA GLY A 563 9.54 -9.82 -8.00
C GLY A 563 8.84 -11.13 -7.57
N ALA A 564 7.86 -11.56 -8.35
CA ALA A 564 7.18 -12.83 -8.17
C ALA A 564 6.66 -13.42 -9.48
N MET A 565 6.30 -14.70 -9.43
CA MET A 565 5.67 -15.43 -10.54
C MET A 565 4.43 -16.17 -10.02
N ILE A 566 3.42 -16.31 -10.88
CA ILE A 566 2.25 -17.16 -10.65
C ILE A 566 2.20 -18.17 -11.80
N PHE A 567 2.43 -19.44 -11.48
CA PHE A 567 2.24 -20.56 -12.39
C PHE A 567 0.85 -21.15 -12.21
N TYR A 568 0.24 -21.61 -13.30
CA TYR A 568 -1.10 -22.17 -13.28
C TYR A 568 -1.27 -23.31 -14.28
N ARG A 569 -2.06 -24.31 -13.88
CA ARG A 569 -2.41 -25.46 -14.72
C ARG A 569 -3.29 -25.06 -15.90
N LYS A 570 -3.06 -25.74 -17.03
CA LYS A 570 -3.86 -25.75 -18.25
C LYS A 570 -4.35 -27.19 -18.52
N GLY A 571 -5.22 -27.35 -19.52
CA GLY A 571 -5.74 -28.67 -19.92
C GLY A 571 -6.89 -29.17 -19.05
N VAL A 572 -7.05 -30.48 -18.91
CA VAL A 572 -8.17 -31.12 -18.21
C VAL A 572 -7.95 -31.06 -16.70
N ARG A 573 -8.90 -30.47 -15.97
CA ARG A 573 -8.90 -30.43 -14.50
C ARG A 573 -9.54 -31.68 -13.91
N LYS A 574 -10.70 -32.07 -14.41
CA LYS A 574 -11.44 -33.24 -13.95
C LYS A 574 -12.35 -33.77 -15.04
N VAL A 575 -12.66 -35.06 -14.97
CA VAL A 575 -13.70 -35.68 -15.80
C VAL A 575 -14.94 -35.85 -14.94
N ASP A 576 -16.07 -35.34 -15.40
CA ASP A 576 -17.33 -35.53 -14.70
C ASP A 576 -17.65 -37.04 -14.63
N PRO A 577 -17.79 -37.62 -13.43
CA PRO A 577 -17.90 -39.07 -13.28
C PRO A 577 -19.18 -39.63 -13.93
N LYS A 578 -20.24 -38.82 -14.04
CA LYS A 578 -21.55 -39.21 -14.58
C LYS A 578 -21.62 -39.04 -16.09
N THR A 579 -21.20 -37.88 -16.60
CA THR A 579 -21.33 -37.50 -18.01
C THR A 579 -20.11 -37.83 -18.85
N LYS A 580 -18.99 -38.20 -18.21
CA LYS A 580 -17.67 -38.40 -18.83
C LYS A 580 -17.12 -37.18 -19.56
N LYS A 581 -17.73 -36.00 -19.36
CA LYS A 581 -17.28 -34.75 -19.97
C LYS A 581 -16.04 -34.23 -19.25
N GLU A 582 -15.03 -33.86 -20.03
CA GLU A 582 -13.86 -33.16 -19.53
C GLU A 582 -14.23 -31.73 -19.09
N ILE A 583 -13.75 -31.35 -17.91
CA ILE A 583 -13.84 -30.00 -17.36
C ILE A 583 -12.43 -29.44 -17.39
N MET A 584 -12.22 -28.44 -18.23
CA MET A 584 -10.92 -27.80 -18.42
C MET A 584 -10.59 -26.86 -17.26
N TYR A 585 -9.30 -26.62 -17.04
CA TYR A 585 -8.84 -25.49 -16.24
C TYR A 585 -9.23 -24.18 -16.93
N ASP A 586 -9.65 -23.19 -16.12
CA ASP A 586 -9.96 -21.82 -16.56
C ASP A 586 -9.08 -20.78 -15.84
N LEU A 587 -7.88 -21.21 -15.41
CA LEU A 587 -6.99 -20.43 -14.55
C LEU A 587 -6.24 -19.33 -15.29
N GLU A 588 -5.85 -19.56 -16.55
CA GLU A 588 -5.02 -18.63 -17.33
C GLU A 588 -5.66 -17.24 -17.44
N ASP A 589 -6.87 -17.18 -18.00
CA ASP A 589 -7.58 -15.91 -18.20
C ASP A 589 -7.92 -15.24 -16.86
N LYS A 590 -8.31 -16.02 -15.85
CA LYS A 590 -8.66 -15.50 -14.53
C LYS A 590 -7.46 -14.91 -13.80
N ILE A 591 -6.33 -15.60 -13.80
CA ILE A 591 -5.11 -15.12 -13.14
C ILE A 591 -4.55 -13.93 -13.89
N ASN A 592 -4.44 -13.99 -15.22
CA ASN A 592 -3.96 -12.88 -16.01
C ASN A 592 -4.85 -11.65 -15.84
N SER A 593 -6.18 -11.79 -15.90
CA SER A 593 -7.13 -10.69 -15.66
C SER A 593 -7.07 -10.14 -14.22
N SER A 594 -6.83 -11.02 -13.24
CA SER A 594 -6.69 -10.63 -11.84
C SER A 594 -5.42 -9.80 -11.64
N VAL A 595 -4.28 -10.18 -12.23
CA VAL A 595 -3.05 -9.38 -12.18
C VAL A 595 -3.29 -8.03 -12.86
N PHE A 596 -3.74 -8.04 -14.12
CA PHE A 596 -4.08 -6.84 -14.89
C PHE A 596 -5.31 -7.11 -15.77
N PRO A 597 -6.35 -6.25 -15.75
CA PRO A 597 -6.42 -4.94 -15.10
C PRO A 597 -6.91 -4.97 -13.64
N GLY A 598 -7.01 -6.16 -13.01
CA GLY A 598 -7.64 -6.32 -11.70
C GLY A 598 -6.94 -5.58 -10.56
N HIS A 599 -5.63 -5.77 -10.39
CA HIS A 599 -4.89 -5.25 -9.22
C HIS A 599 -3.70 -4.35 -9.56
N GLN A 600 -3.04 -4.55 -10.71
CA GLN A 600 -1.88 -3.78 -11.15
C GLN A 600 -2.19 -2.95 -12.41
N GLY A 601 -1.36 -1.93 -12.66
CA GLY A 601 -1.29 -1.18 -13.92
C GLY A 601 -0.09 -1.63 -14.77
N GLY A 602 0.80 -0.68 -15.12
CA GLY A 602 2.02 -0.96 -15.90
C GLY A 602 2.97 -1.99 -15.26
N PRO A 603 3.43 -3.01 -16.00
CA PRO A 603 4.43 -3.98 -15.52
C PRO A 603 5.80 -3.33 -15.27
N HIS A 604 6.57 -3.88 -14.32
CA HIS A 604 7.95 -3.46 -14.06
C HIS A 604 8.93 -4.20 -15.00
N ASN A 605 9.09 -3.69 -16.22
CA ASN A 605 9.85 -4.38 -17.28
C ASN A 605 11.34 -4.59 -16.96
N HIS A 606 11.98 -3.68 -16.24
CA HIS A 606 13.36 -3.84 -15.74
C HIS A 606 13.47 -5.05 -14.79
N THR A 607 12.51 -5.23 -13.87
CA THR A 607 12.44 -6.41 -13.00
C THR A 607 12.17 -7.69 -13.79
N ILE A 608 11.26 -7.69 -14.76
CA ILE A 608 10.97 -8.85 -15.62
C ILE A 608 12.21 -9.25 -16.44
N THR A 609 12.94 -8.26 -16.95
CA THR A 609 14.19 -8.48 -17.69
C THR A 609 15.27 -9.07 -16.79
N ALA A 610 15.46 -8.50 -15.60
CA ALA A 610 16.39 -9.01 -14.59
C ALA A 610 16.00 -10.42 -14.11
N LEU A 611 14.70 -10.72 -14.04
CA LEU A 611 14.19 -12.06 -13.73
C LEU A 611 14.57 -13.07 -14.82
N ALA A 612 14.45 -12.70 -16.10
CA ALA A 612 14.88 -13.55 -17.20
C ALA A 612 16.38 -13.91 -17.11
N VAL A 613 17.22 -13.00 -16.61
CA VAL A 613 18.65 -13.26 -16.33
C VAL A 613 18.80 -14.29 -15.21
N ALA A 614 18.11 -14.09 -14.08
CA ALA A 614 18.17 -15.00 -12.94
C ALA A 614 17.66 -16.41 -13.29
N LEU A 615 16.60 -16.52 -14.08
CA LEU A 615 16.06 -17.81 -14.52
C LEU A 615 17.05 -18.57 -15.42
N LYS A 616 17.78 -17.86 -16.30
CA LYS A 616 18.87 -18.46 -17.08
C LYS A 616 19.97 -18.99 -16.16
N GLN A 617 20.37 -18.22 -15.15
CA GLN A 617 21.36 -18.66 -14.17
C GLN A 617 20.88 -19.90 -13.40
N ALA A 618 19.59 -19.97 -13.07
CA ALA A 618 19.00 -21.11 -12.37
C ALA A 618 19.01 -22.42 -13.16
N GLN A 619 19.20 -22.37 -14.48
CA GLN A 619 19.29 -23.54 -15.36
C GLN A 619 20.73 -24.11 -15.46
N THR A 620 21.70 -23.48 -14.80
CA THR A 620 23.12 -23.85 -14.93
C THR A 620 23.52 -24.96 -13.94
N PRO A 621 24.51 -25.80 -14.29
CA PRO A 621 25.09 -26.78 -13.35
C PRO A 621 25.64 -26.13 -12.08
N GLU A 622 26.24 -24.93 -12.19
CA GLU A 622 26.80 -24.19 -11.06
C GLU A 622 25.70 -23.77 -10.07
N PHE A 623 24.51 -23.40 -10.57
CA PHE A 623 23.38 -23.10 -9.70
C PHE A 623 22.87 -24.34 -8.98
N LYS A 624 22.84 -25.51 -9.66
CA LYS A 624 22.49 -26.78 -9.01
C LYS A 624 23.48 -27.13 -7.90
N ALA A 625 24.77 -27.08 -8.17
CA ALA A 625 25.82 -27.32 -7.16
C ALA A 625 25.70 -26.34 -5.98
N TYR A 626 25.40 -25.06 -6.25
CA TYR A 626 25.11 -24.09 -5.21
C TYR A 626 23.93 -24.51 -4.32
N GLN A 627 22.82 -24.99 -4.88
CA GLN A 627 21.66 -25.42 -4.10
C GLN A 627 21.92 -26.71 -3.31
N GLU A 628 22.72 -27.63 -3.85
CA GLU A 628 23.20 -28.81 -3.11
C GLU A 628 24.02 -28.39 -1.88
N ASN A 629 24.95 -27.44 -2.07
CA ASN A 629 25.73 -26.87 -0.97
C ASN A 629 24.85 -26.16 0.07
N VAL A 630 23.79 -25.45 -0.36
CA VAL A 630 22.83 -24.82 0.56
C VAL A 630 22.20 -25.85 1.51
N LEU A 631 21.83 -27.03 1.01
CA LEU A 631 21.25 -28.12 1.81
C LEU A 631 22.29 -28.72 2.77
N VAL A 632 23.48 -29.08 2.26
CA VAL A 632 24.54 -29.67 3.08
C VAL A 632 24.97 -28.71 4.20
N ASN A 633 25.10 -27.43 3.88
CA ASN A 633 25.40 -26.38 4.86
C ASN A 633 24.31 -26.25 5.92
N ALA A 634 23.03 -26.33 5.54
CA ALA A 634 21.92 -26.26 6.49
C ALA A 634 21.90 -27.47 7.43
N GLN A 635 22.21 -28.66 6.91
CA GLN A 635 22.37 -29.87 7.70
C GLN A 635 23.56 -29.78 8.66
N ALA A 636 24.69 -29.23 8.23
CA ALA A 636 25.86 -29.02 9.08
C ALA A 636 25.55 -28.03 10.22
N LEU A 637 24.88 -26.92 9.92
CA LEU A 637 24.40 -25.96 10.91
C LEU A 637 23.45 -26.61 11.92
N ALA A 638 22.44 -27.36 11.43
CA ALA A 638 21.49 -28.06 12.29
C ALA A 638 22.16 -29.10 13.18
N LYS A 639 23.12 -29.86 12.63
CA LYS A 639 23.88 -30.87 13.38
C LYS A 639 24.72 -30.23 14.48
N ARG A 640 25.52 -29.20 14.16
CA ARG A 640 26.36 -28.53 15.17
C ARG A 640 25.52 -27.88 16.27
N LEU A 641 24.40 -27.25 15.94
CA LEU A 641 23.50 -26.68 16.94
C LEU A 641 22.80 -27.77 17.77
N GLY A 642 22.28 -28.81 17.12
CA GLY A 642 21.35 -29.76 17.71
C GLY A 642 21.99 -30.96 18.42
N ASP A 643 23.12 -31.47 17.91
CA ASP A 643 23.73 -32.68 18.46
C ASP A 643 24.10 -32.47 19.95
N PRO A 644 24.05 -33.53 20.77
CA PRO A 644 24.51 -33.47 22.15
C PRO A 644 25.98 -33.04 22.28
N LYS A 645 26.31 -32.38 23.39
CA LYS A 645 27.67 -31.88 23.65
C LYS A 645 28.74 -32.98 23.67
N ASP A 646 28.40 -34.17 24.17
CA ASP A 646 29.26 -35.36 24.16
C ASP A 646 29.54 -35.89 22.75
N LYS A 647 28.72 -35.53 21.76
CA LYS A 647 28.91 -35.85 20.33
C LYS A 647 29.49 -34.68 19.54
N GLY A 648 29.94 -33.62 20.22
CA GLY A 648 30.48 -32.44 19.56
C GLY A 648 29.42 -31.53 18.94
N GLY A 649 28.18 -31.53 19.44
CA GLY A 649 27.20 -30.48 19.15
C GLY A 649 27.05 -29.49 20.30
N LEU A 650 26.03 -28.64 20.24
CA LEU A 650 25.77 -27.57 21.21
C LEU A 650 24.54 -27.84 22.10
N GLY A 651 23.74 -28.85 21.77
CA GLY A 651 22.59 -29.31 22.56
C GLY A 651 21.37 -28.38 22.52
N TYR A 652 21.17 -27.62 21.44
CA TYR A 652 19.93 -26.86 21.23
C TYR A 652 18.80 -27.75 20.76
N THR A 653 17.57 -27.44 21.17
CA THR A 653 16.39 -28.11 20.61
C THR A 653 16.12 -27.57 19.22
N ILE A 654 16.25 -28.42 18.19
CA ILE A 654 15.86 -28.09 16.82
C ILE A 654 14.39 -28.44 16.62
N VAL A 655 13.55 -27.48 16.23
CA VAL A 655 12.14 -27.74 15.91
C VAL A 655 12.07 -28.76 14.78
N SER A 656 11.22 -29.77 14.93
CA SER A 656 11.12 -30.95 14.07
C SER A 656 12.34 -31.87 14.04
N GLY A 657 13.34 -31.66 14.90
CA GLY A 657 14.51 -32.53 15.06
C GLY A 657 15.61 -32.38 13.99
N GLY A 658 15.50 -31.41 13.09
CA GLY A 658 16.48 -31.23 12.01
C GLY A 658 15.97 -30.37 10.86
N THR A 659 16.61 -30.51 9.69
CA THR A 659 16.23 -29.82 8.46
C THR A 659 16.42 -30.69 7.22
N ASP A 660 15.49 -30.55 6.28
CA ASP A 660 15.52 -31.13 4.93
C ASP A 660 15.56 -30.03 3.85
N ASN A 661 15.75 -28.76 4.26
CA ASN A 661 15.80 -27.61 3.37
C ASN A 661 16.89 -26.62 3.81
N HIS A 662 16.76 -25.34 3.43
CA HIS A 662 17.80 -24.32 3.62
C HIS A 662 17.74 -23.57 4.96
N LEU A 663 16.83 -23.94 5.87
CA LEU A 663 16.66 -23.23 7.15
C LEU A 663 16.62 -24.18 8.36
N VAL A 664 16.99 -23.63 9.51
CA VAL A 664 16.97 -24.27 10.83
C VAL A 664 16.21 -23.36 11.78
N LEU A 665 15.38 -23.95 12.64
CA LEU A 665 14.64 -23.25 13.69
C LEU A 665 15.00 -23.85 15.04
N ILE A 666 15.65 -23.07 15.89
CA ILE A 666 15.99 -23.50 17.26
C ILE A 666 14.99 -22.93 18.27
N ASP A 667 14.66 -23.73 19.27
CA ASP A 667 13.93 -23.30 20.46
C ASP A 667 14.92 -22.86 21.54
N LEU A 668 14.79 -21.61 21.99
CA LEU A 668 15.65 -20.99 23.02
C LEU A 668 15.04 -21.07 24.43
N LYS A 669 13.80 -21.58 24.58
CA LYS A 669 13.15 -21.73 25.89
C LYS A 669 14.01 -22.55 26.88
N PRO A 670 14.66 -23.67 26.50
CA PRO A 670 15.54 -24.41 27.41
C PRO A 670 16.75 -23.59 27.91
N GLN A 671 17.19 -22.60 27.14
CA GLN A 671 18.28 -21.69 27.49
C GLN A 671 17.80 -20.50 28.34
N GLY A 672 16.50 -20.38 28.63
CA GLY A 672 15.96 -19.34 29.50
C GLY A 672 16.04 -17.93 28.90
N VAL A 673 16.19 -17.81 27.58
CA VAL A 673 16.21 -16.53 26.85
C VAL A 673 15.21 -16.57 25.69
N ASP A 674 14.82 -15.40 25.18
CA ASP A 674 13.93 -15.29 24.02
C ASP A 674 14.67 -14.83 22.76
N GLY A 675 14.05 -15.05 21.61
CA GLY A 675 14.65 -14.73 20.31
C GLY A 675 14.90 -13.24 20.12
N ALA A 676 14.14 -12.34 20.75
CA ALA A 676 14.32 -10.90 20.57
C ALA A 676 15.61 -10.39 21.23
N ARG A 677 15.95 -10.93 22.39
CA ARG A 677 17.20 -10.59 23.09
C ARG A 677 18.41 -11.16 22.36
N VAL A 678 18.33 -12.44 21.95
CA VAL A 678 19.41 -13.10 21.22
C VAL A 678 19.65 -12.44 19.87
N GLU A 679 18.59 -12.09 19.12
CA GLU A 679 18.69 -11.36 17.84
C GLU A 679 19.45 -10.03 18.00
N ARG A 680 19.22 -9.28 19.09
CA ARG A 680 19.97 -8.03 19.32
C ARG A 680 21.45 -8.29 19.55
N ILE A 681 21.81 -9.29 20.36
CA ILE A 681 23.23 -9.58 20.59
C ILE A 681 23.90 -10.06 19.30
N LEU A 682 23.21 -10.89 18.50
CA LEU A 682 23.70 -11.31 17.18
C LEU A 682 23.96 -10.11 16.26
N GLU A 683 23.02 -9.16 16.18
CA GLU A 683 23.18 -7.94 15.39
C GLU A 683 24.41 -7.14 15.83
N LEU A 684 24.60 -7.00 17.15
CA LEU A 684 25.73 -6.29 17.73
C LEU A 684 27.08 -6.98 17.50
N VAL A 685 27.12 -8.26 17.12
CA VAL A 685 28.36 -8.98 16.81
C VAL A 685 28.52 -9.28 15.32
N GLY A 686 27.78 -8.58 14.45
CA GLY A 686 27.92 -8.73 13.00
C GLY A 686 27.15 -9.92 12.41
N VAL A 687 26.10 -10.41 13.08
CA VAL A 687 25.28 -11.53 12.61
C VAL A 687 23.82 -11.09 12.44
N ALA A 688 23.33 -11.11 11.21
CA ALA A 688 21.92 -10.90 10.92
C ALA A 688 21.16 -12.23 11.03
N SER A 689 20.13 -12.29 11.86
CA SER A 689 19.25 -13.44 12.02
C SER A 689 17.81 -12.95 12.28
N ASN A 690 16.87 -13.87 12.50
CA ASN A 690 15.48 -13.53 12.71
C ASN A 690 14.87 -14.31 13.87
N LYS A 691 14.41 -13.60 14.90
CA LYS A 691 13.54 -14.15 15.95
C LYS A 691 12.27 -14.70 15.31
N ASN A 692 11.85 -15.90 15.73
CA ASN A 692 10.70 -16.57 15.16
C ASN A 692 9.95 -17.34 16.26
N THR A 693 8.63 -17.44 16.12
CA THR A 693 7.85 -18.29 17.01
C THR A 693 8.23 -19.75 16.84
N VAL A 694 8.09 -20.50 17.92
CA VAL A 694 8.21 -21.97 17.93
C VAL A 694 6.90 -22.59 18.44
N PRO A 695 6.61 -23.86 18.15
CA PRO A 695 5.47 -24.56 18.72
C PRO A 695 5.36 -24.36 20.24
N GLY A 696 4.14 -24.11 20.72
CA GLY A 696 3.84 -23.79 22.12
C GLY A 696 4.00 -22.31 22.52
N ASP A 697 4.47 -21.43 21.64
CA ASP A 697 4.51 -19.99 21.92
C ASP A 697 3.10 -19.39 22.00
N LYS A 698 2.79 -18.76 23.14
CA LYS A 698 1.47 -18.13 23.40
C LYS A 698 1.27 -16.80 22.67
N SER A 699 2.31 -16.22 22.07
CA SER A 699 2.27 -14.90 21.43
C SER A 699 3.35 -14.72 20.36
N ALA A 700 2.94 -14.28 19.17
CA ALA A 700 3.86 -13.89 18.10
C ALA A 700 4.72 -12.66 18.42
N LEU A 701 4.39 -11.91 19.48
CA LEU A 701 5.16 -10.72 19.92
C LEU A 701 6.32 -11.08 20.86
N LYS A 702 6.38 -12.32 21.37
CA LYS A 702 7.45 -12.82 22.24
C LYS A 702 7.93 -14.19 21.74
N PRO A 703 8.57 -14.22 20.56
CA PRO A 703 9.03 -15.47 19.96
C PRO A 703 10.11 -16.14 20.82
N GLY A 704 9.92 -17.43 21.09
CA GLY A 704 10.85 -18.27 21.85
C GLY A 704 11.98 -18.86 21.02
N GLY A 705 12.04 -18.63 19.71
CA GLY A 705 13.05 -19.24 18.85
C GLY A 705 13.79 -18.27 17.94
N LEU A 706 14.76 -18.85 17.24
CA LEU A 706 15.63 -18.18 16.28
C LEU A 706 15.65 -18.98 14.97
N ARG A 707 15.28 -18.32 13.87
CA ARG A 707 15.26 -18.88 12.53
C ARG A 707 16.51 -18.43 11.77
N MET A 708 17.27 -19.41 11.28
CA MET A 708 18.52 -19.21 10.56
C MET A 708 18.49 -19.97 9.24
N GLY A 709 19.18 -19.47 8.22
CA GLY A 709 19.31 -20.17 6.94
C GLY A 709 20.65 -19.93 6.28
N THR A 710 20.94 -20.78 5.30
CA THR A 710 22.23 -20.88 4.63
C THR A 710 22.37 -20.23 3.24
N PRO A 711 21.31 -19.79 2.51
CA PRO A 711 21.48 -19.31 1.13
C PRO A 711 22.48 -18.17 0.94
N ALA A 712 22.36 -17.10 1.74
CA ALA A 712 23.17 -15.90 1.55
C ALA A 712 24.67 -16.18 1.74
N MET A 713 25.05 -16.86 2.82
CA MET A 713 26.46 -17.16 3.07
C MET A 713 27.00 -18.27 2.16
N THR A 714 26.16 -19.22 1.72
CA THR A 714 26.57 -20.20 0.70
C THR A 714 26.87 -19.51 -0.64
N THR A 715 26.12 -18.45 -1.01
CA THR A 715 26.45 -17.63 -2.18
C THR A 715 27.83 -16.98 -2.08
N ARG A 716 28.31 -16.68 -0.86
CA ARG A 716 29.64 -16.13 -0.61
C ARG A 716 30.74 -17.18 -0.49
N GLY A 717 30.40 -18.48 -0.60
CA GLY A 717 31.36 -19.59 -0.58
C GLY A 717 31.49 -20.29 0.77
N PHE A 718 30.59 -20.07 1.73
CA PHE A 718 30.63 -20.80 3.01
C PHE A 718 30.43 -22.30 2.80
N THR A 719 31.20 -23.07 3.56
CA THR A 719 31.24 -24.53 3.59
C THR A 719 30.59 -25.10 4.86
N PRO A 720 30.44 -26.44 4.98
CA PRO A 720 29.92 -27.07 6.21
C PRO A 720 30.75 -26.73 7.46
N GLU A 721 32.07 -26.59 7.32
CA GLU A 721 32.99 -26.19 8.38
C GLU A 721 32.74 -24.74 8.82
N ASP A 722 32.53 -23.84 7.86
CA ASP A 722 32.19 -22.44 8.14
C ASP A 722 30.85 -22.34 8.89
N PHE A 723 29.84 -23.14 8.49
CA PHE A 723 28.55 -23.17 9.20
C PHE A 723 28.63 -23.80 10.60
N SER A 724 29.62 -24.67 10.84
CA SER A 724 29.92 -25.15 12.20
C SER A 724 30.49 -24.02 13.06
N ARG A 725 31.38 -23.18 12.50
CA ARG A 725 31.88 -21.97 13.17
C ARG A 725 30.77 -20.93 13.40
N VAL A 726 29.85 -20.77 12.45
CA VAL A 726 28.65 -19.93 12.62
C VAL A 726 27.83 -20.38 13.83
N ALA A 727 27.59 -21.69 13.98
CA ALA A 727 26.85 -22.23 15.12
C ALA A 727 27.52 -21.89 16.46
N ASP A 728 28.86 -21.91 16.50
CA ASP A 728 29.63 -21.55 17.69
C ASP A 728 29.52 -20.06 18.04
N ILE A 729 29.52 -19.19 17.04
CA ILE A 729 29.27 -17.76 17.20
C ILE A 729 27.86 -17.52 17.75
N VAL A 730 26.85 -18.23 17.22
CA VAL A 730 25.46 -18.16 17.73
C VAL A 730 25.39 -18.60 19.20
N ASN A 731 26.08 -19.69 19.56
CA ASN A 731 26.12 -20.16 20.95
C ASN A 731 26.80 -19.16 21.90
N ARG A 732 27.88 -18.51 21.47
CA ARG A 732 28.52 -17.42 22.23
C ARG A 732 27.55 -16.26 22.43
N ALA A 733 26.85 -15.83 21.38
CA ALA A 733 25.85 -14.76 21.48
C ALA A 733 24.70 -15.10 22.45
N VAL A 734 24.22 -16.35 22.46
CA VAL A 734 23.22 -16.83 23.42
C VAL A 734 23.76 -16.76 24.85
N THR A 735 25.00 -17.18 25.07
CA THR A 735 25.64 -17.15 26.39
C THR A 735 25.82 -15.71 26.90
N ILE A 736 26.28 -14.79 26.04
CA ILE A 736 26.34 -13.35 26.33
C ILE A 736 24.93 -12.82 26.69
N THR A 737 23.90 -13.22 25.93
CA THR A 737 22.52 -12.82 26.19
C THR A 737 22.04 -13.26 27.58
N GLN A 738 22.30 -14.51 27.96
CA GLN A 738 21.92 -15.06 29.28
C GLN A 738 22.56 -14.27 30.43
N ARG A 739 23.82 -13.89 30.30
CA ARG A 739 24.54 -13.08 31.29
C ARG A 739 23.96 -11.68 31.37
N LEU A 740 23.85 -11.00 30.23
CA LEU A 740 23.38 -9.61 30.16
C LEU A 740 21.91 -9.47 30.57
N ASP A 741 21.05 -10.47 30.33
CA ASP A 741 19.65 -10.38 30.75
C ASP A 741 19.50 -10.40 32.28
N LYS A 742 20.35 -11.19 32.97
CA LYS A 742 20.40 -11.19 34.44
C LYS A 742 20.91 -9.86 34.99
N GLU A 743 21.98 -9.31 34.40
CA GLU A 743 22.54 -8.01 34.78
C GLU A 743 21.56 -6.86 34.52
N ALA A 744 20.91 -6.86 33.35
CA ALA A 744 19.90 -5.89 32.98
C ALA A 744 18.71 -5.94 33.95
N LEU A 745 18.22 -7.14 34.29
CA LEU A 745 17.14 -7.31 35.25
C LEU A 745 17.52 -6.73 36.63
N ALA A 746 18.72 -7.03 37.13
CA ALA A 746 19.20 -6.52 38.42
C ALA A 746 19.30 -4.98 38.40
N ALA A 747 19.98 -4.42 37.40
CA ALA A 747 20.19 -2.97 37.28
C ALA A 747 18.88 -2.19 37.11
N GLN A 748 17.90 -2.74 36.38
CA GLN A 748 16.62 -2.08 36.15
C GLN A 748 15.67 -2.22 37.35
N THR A 749 15.83 -3.29 38.14
CA THR A 749 15.13 -3.47 39.41
C THR A 749 15.63 -2.47 40.45
N GLU A 750 16.94 -2.28 40.55
CA GLU A 750 17.56 -1.28 41.43
C GLU A 750 17.12 0.15 41.07
N LYS A 751 16.97 0.45 39.77
CA LYS A 751 16.41 1.73 39.27
C LYS A 751 14.90 1.89 39.48
N GLY A 752 14.21 0.93 40.07
CA GLY A 752 12.76 1.01 40.35
C GLY A 752 11.87 0.98 39.10
N ARG A 753 12.35 0.43 37.98
CA ARG A 753 11.55 0.35 36.74
C ARG A 753 10.33 -0.55 36.95
N LYS A 754 9.16 -0.12 36.46
CA LYS A 754 7.90 -0.89 36.57
C LYS A 754 7.96 -2.31 35.99
N ASN A 755 8.64 -2.50 34.86
CA ASN A 755 8.77 -3.79 34.17
C ASN A 755 10.27 -4.08 33.85
N PRO A 756 11.08 -4.46 34.85
CA PRO A 756 12.53 -4.53 34.71
C PRO A 756 12.97 -5.69 33.80
N GLY A 757 12.21 -6.79 33.71
CA GLY A 757 12.48 -7.92 32.82
C GLY A 757 11.92 -7.80 31.40
N SER A 758 11.55 -6.60 30.95
CA SER A 758 11.03 -6.41 29.59
C SER A 758 12.15 -6.40 28.54
N VAL A 759 11.85 -6.85 27.31
CA VAL A 759 12.79 -6.74 26.17
C VAL A 759 13.27 -5.29 26.00
N LYS A 760 12.36 -4.32 26.16
CA LYS A 760 12.73 -2.89 26.10
C LYS A 760 13.78 -2.51 27.17
N ALA A 761 13.63 -3.02 28.39
CA ALA A 761 14.60 -2.76 29.46
C ALA A 761 15.98 -3.39 29.16
N PHE A 762 15.98 -4.59 28.57
CA PHE A 762 17.20 -5.24 28.09
C PHE A 762 17.88 -4.43 26.98
N LEU A 763 17.14 -4.02 25.94
CA LEU A 763 17.70 -3.23 24.82
C LEU A 763 18.32 -1.91 25.29
N GLU A 764 17.65 -1.21 26.21
CA GLU A 764 18.18 0.04 26.79
C GLU A 764 19.44 -0.19 27.64
N PHE A 765 19.54 -1.34 28.32
CA PHE A 765 20.74 -1.69 29.10
C PHE A 765 21.93 -2.02 28.20
N VAL A 766 21.70 -2.75 27.10
CA VAL A 766 22.77 -3.19 26.20
C VAL A 766 23.26 -2.06 25.28
N GLY A 767 22.38 -1.15 24.84
CA GLY A 767 22.73 -0.06 23.92
C GLY A 767 23.38 -0.58 22.63
N GLU A 768 24.49 0.01 22.22
CA GLU A 768 25.30 -0.41 21.05
C GLU A 768 26.37 -1.47 21.37
N GLY A 769 26.39 -1.99 22.60
CA GLY A 769 27.30 -3.06 23.01
C GLY A 769 28.76 -2.64 23.18
N ASP A 770 29.13 -1.39 22.91
CA ASP A 770 30.52 -0.91 22.99
C ASP A 770 31.11 -0.96 24.41
N GLY A 771 30.25 -0.93 25.43
CA GLY A 771 30.65 -1.13 26.84
C GLY A 771 30.84 -2.59 27.25
N GLN A 772 30.62 -3.55 26.34
CA GLN A 772 30.70 -4.99 26.63
C GLN A 772 31.86 -5.61 25.84
N THR A 773 32.97 -5.89 26.53
CA THR A 773 34.21 -6.40 25.91
C THR A 773 33.98 -7.66 25.07
N GLU A 774 33.15 -8.60 25.53
CA GLU A 774 32.83 -9.83 24.79
C GLU A 774 32.11 -9.55 23.46
N ILE A 775 31.25 -8.52 23.39
CA ILE A 775 30.56 -8.12 22.16
C ILE A 775 31.56 -7.51 21.19
N VAL A 776 32.41 -6.59 21.66
CA VAL A 776 33.40 -5.91 20.82
C VAL A 776 34.41 -6.92 20.24
N GLN A 777 34.89 -7.86 21.05
CA GLN A 777 35.80 -8.91 20.59
C GLN A 777 35.13 -9.81 19.55
N LEU A 778 33.92 -10.33 19.84
CA LEU A 778 33.22 -11.21 18.91
C LEU A 778 32.84 -10.49 17.60
N ARG A 779 32.46 -9.20 17.67
CA ARG A 779 32.23 -8.35 16.48
C ARG A 779 33.49 -8.30 15.62
N SER A 780 34.65 -8.00 16.20
CA SER A 780 35.92 -7.93 15.47
C SER A 780 36.29 -9.27 14.84
N GLU A 781 36.15 -10.38 15.59
CA GLU A 781 36.43 -11.73 15.08
C GLU A 781 35.53 -12.10 13.87
N VAL A 782 34.26 -11.72 13.93
CA VAL A 782 33.29 -11.93 12.85
C VAL A 782 33.64 -11.08 11.64
N GLU A 783 33.85 -9.76 11.82
CA GLU A 783 34.13 -8.82 10.73
C GLU A 783 35.42 -9.18 9.97
N GLU A 784 36.48 -9.55 10.69
CA GLU A 784 37.76 -9.95 10.11
C GLU A 784 37.64 -11.24 9.30
N TRP A 785 37.00 -12.27 9.87
CA TRP A 785 36.82 -13.54 9.19
C TRP A 785 35.91 -13.42 7.97
N VAL A 786 34.73 -12.83 8.13
CA VAL A 786 33.72 -12.73 7.08
C VAL A 786 34.16 -11.79 5.95
N GLY A 787 34.97 -10.77 6.29
CA GLY A 787 35.58 -9.87 5.31
C GLY A 787 36.45 -10.58 4.26
N THR A 788 36.94 -11.79 4.54
CA THR A 788 37.76 -12.58 3.60
C THR A 788 36.96 -13.17 2.43
N PHE A 789 35.64 -13.29 2.53
CA PHE A 789 34.81 -13.89 1.49
C PHE A 789 34.35 -12.85 0.46
N ALA A 790 34.36 -13.21 -0.83
CA ALA A 790 33.91 -12.32 -1.91
C ALA A 790 32.40 -12.03 -1.84
N LEU A 791 32.00 -10.89 -2.42
CA LEU A 791 30.60 -10.62 -2.78
C LEU A 791 30.40 -10.80 -4.30
N PRO A 792 29.18 -11.15 -4.78
CA PRO A 792 28.93 -11.38 -6.20
C PRO A 792 29.16 -10.19 -7.16
N TRP A 793 29.35 -8.98 -6.61
CA TRP A 793 29.59 -7.73 -7.36
C TRP A 793 30.95 -7.11 -7.05
N ASP A 794 31.82 -7.80 -6.33
CA ASP A 794 33.22 -7.36 -6.17
C ASP A 794 33.94 -7.63 -7.51
N SER A 795 34.39 -6.57 -8.19
CA SER A 795 35.05 -6.64 -9.51
C SER A 795 36.47 -7.22 -9.48
N THR A 796 36.95 -7.62 -8.31
CA THR A 796 38.32 -8.07 -8.03
C THR A 796 38.42 -9.56 -7.68
N ALA A 797 37.33 -10.32 -7.84
CA ALA A 797 37.26 -11.77 -7.54
C ALA A 797 37.50 -12.63 -8.78
#